data_AF-A0A971HDT4-F1
#
_entry.id   AF-A0A971HDT4-F1
#
_cell.length_a   1.000
_cell.length_b   1.000
_cell.length_c   1.000
_cell.angle_alpha   90.00
_cell.angle_beta   90.00
_cell.angle_gamma   90.00
#
_symmetry.space_group_name_H-M   'P 1'
#
loop_
_entity.id
_entity.type
_entity.pdbx_description
1 polymer ?
#
loop_
_entity_poly.entity_id
_entity_poly.type
_entity_poly.pdbx_seq_one_letter_code
_entity_poly.pdbx_strand_id
1 'polypeptide(L)'
;MDNFEKVASLFKYTKKLVELKYKVVADVSKQLFTLPINSIPILEQYTSISFRDFIENEEDDTVGNEAHPLFRIQKPEFQSCPRPDSVILPWLNDSWDNYSDNGYYKAEIIRQEQFEEDLDRVSAYKTWTDKRNKWRALSGPSFAPNTCPAPDKTFVNWLQNGWDNPLADANVSDSLSVVERFVDSEERVIAYEKWLLKREDWAVQQRKIADVRALFMRLFNIYTDLYRESETQELMVGSGILRAAYDAEINHPILLKHVSIELDAVKNVISINDTDNPPEIYTLLLTEISKTTDIDTSAVLEAQTELLHNFFHPLDRNNAPDFIKAFTHRLSADSSFIDYGEEIKKVDSGIQISMNEPVFFVRKKIDGTLKTLELIIENIKETHQYPQALGKLVSGGIAEQSESVEEPTIEQLLARANGENPDILLSKAANREQLAIAERIERYSAVLVQGPPGTGKTHTIANLIGHFLSQGKSILVTSYTAKALSVVQEKMPKSIRNLCVTVAGEGNKAMERSVDGISEFMAQHTADEMAQRIKSSQEERKNILKQLNDVRKKLYQIHYSEFKPIVFDGNEYSPKEVAEFVRQNSAELSYIPGKVKLYHSLPVALDELTFLYKSNGDISPYEEAELATSLPSPTALPSISEFKKLCDEFEFAHTYIAPPENIHELIGIPNSSQVGFIIDTYIKPISETDGWAALAAADGKQGGGYRQLWEKLCSLIEKAADFSNDNIELLWGKEIQIDNSIPLMQILDKSSKLSSMYSKGKPSTLSLMFDKDIKNIINGVKINGFPLSSVQD
;
A
#
# COMPACT_ATOMS: atom_id res chain seq x y z
N MET A 1 26.13 -30.95 26.51
CA MET A 1 25.40 -31.24 25.27
C MET A 1 25.97 -30.32 24.22
N ASP A 2 26.67 -30.91 23.25
CA ASP A 2 27.30 -30.15 22.17
C ASP A 2 26.22 -29.45 21.33
N ASN A 3 26.55 -28.35 20.66
CA ASN A 3 25.60 -27.57 19.88
C ASN A 3 24.97 -28.41 18.76
N PHE A 4 25.70 -29.36 18.16
CA PHE A 4 25.13 -30.25 17.15
C PHE A 4 24.08 -31.22 17.74
N GLU A 5 24.30 -31.76 18.96
CA GLU A 5 23.34 -32.65 19.63
C GLU A 5 22.03 -31.92 19.96
N LYS A 6 22.15 -30.65 20.35
CA LYS A 6 21.04 -29.75 20.62
C LYS A 6 20.23 -29.46 19.34
N VAL A 7 20.90 -29.17 18.23
CA VAL A 7 20.24 -28.96 16.92
C VAL A 7 19.58 -30.26 16.42
N ALA A 8 20.25 -31.40 16.55
CA ALA A 8 19.65 -32.70 16.21
C ALA A 8 18.43 -33.01 17.08
N SER A 9 18.44 -32.62 18.35
CA SER A 9 17.29 -32.77 19.26
C SER A 9 16.11 -31.87 18.86
N LEU A 10 16.37 -30.66 18.35
CA LEU A 10 15.33 -29.80 17.79
C LEU A 10 14.63 -30.47 16.60
N PHE A 11 15.40 -31.03 15.64
CA PHE A 11 14.80 -31.74 14.50
C PHE A 11 14.06 -33.02 14.92
N LYS A 12 14.55 -33.76 15.93
CA LYS A 12 13.81 -34.91 16.51
C LYS A 12 12.47 -34.48 17.10
N TYR A 13 12.43 -33.35 17.80
CA TYR A 13 11.19 -32.79 18.34
C TYR A 13 10.22 -32.40 17.22
N THR A 14 10.71 -31.70 16.18
CA THR A 14 9.91 -31.35 14.99
C THR A 14 9.39 -32.60 14.29
N LYS A 15 10.20 -33.65 14.15
CA LYS A 15 9.78 -34.93 13.57
C LYS A 15 8.61 -35.53 14.35
N LYS A 16 8.70 -35.65 15.67
CA LYS A 16 7.60 -36.16 16.51
C LYS A 16 6.33 -35.30 16.40
N LEU A 17 6.48 -33.98 16.32
CA LEU A 17 5.34 -33.08 16.10
C LEU A 17 4.66 -33.31 14.75
N VAL A 18 5.43 -33.60 13.71
CA VAL A 18 4.91 -33.92 12.37
C VAL A 18 4.26 -35.31 12.35
N GLU A 19 4.86 -36.31 13.00
CA GLU A 19 4.30 -37.67 13.14
C GLU A 19 2.90 -37.63 13.78
N LEU A 20 2.69 -36.79 14.81
CA LEU A 20 1.38 -36.61 15.45
C LEU A 20 0.29 -36.04 14.53
N LYS A 21 0.68 -35.34 13.44
CA LYS A 21 -0.27 -34.79 12.46
C LYS A 21 -0.66 -35.80 11.39
N TYR A 22 0.13 -36.84 11.18
CA TYR A 22 -0.15 -37.88 10.19
C TYR A 22 -1.04 -38.97 10.79
N LYS A 23 -2.34 -38.89 10.50
CA LYS A 23 -3.25 -40.01 10.73
C LYS A 23 -3.28 -40.88 9.48
N VAL A 24 -2.78 -42.11 9.58
CA VAL A 24 -2.88 -43.11 8.51
C VAL A 24 -4.36 -43.43 8.28
N VAL A 25 -4.79 -43.37 7.03
CA VAL A 25 -6.16 -43.71 6.64
C VAL A 25 -6.15 -45.15 6.14
N ALA A 26 -6.61 -46.07 6.99
CA ALA A 26 -6.56 -47.51 6.71
C ALA A 26 -7.70 -48.01 5.81
N ASP A 27 -8.78 -47.22 5.64
CA ASP A 27 -9.89 -47.52 4.75
C ASP A 27 -9.99 -46.43 3.68
N VAL A 28 -9.86 -46.80 2.41
CA VAL A 28 -9.94 -45.89 1.28
C VAL A 28 -11.27 -45.14 1.26
N SER A 29 -12.36 -45.75 1.74
CA SER A 29 -13.68 -45.09 1.79
C SER A 29 -13.72 -43.85 2.69
N LYS A 30 -12.78 -43.75 3.65
CA LYS A 30 -12.62 -42.62 4.58
C LYS A 30 -11.72 -41.51 4.01
N GLN A 31 -11.20 -41.67 2.79
CA GLN A 31 -10.46 -40.62 2.08
C GLN A 31 -11.38 -39.45 1.68
N LEU A 32 -10.80 -38.32 1.28
CA LEU A 32 -11.57 -37.10 0.96
C LEU A 32 -12.52 -37.30 -0.22
N PHE A 33 -12.17 -38.20 -1.12
CA PHE A 33 -12.98 -38.65 -2.25
C PHE A 33 -12.60 -40.06 -2.63
N THR A 34 -13.58 -40.84 -3.10
CA THR A 34 -13.37 -42.15 -3.72
C THR A 34 -14.29 -42.36 -4.91
N LEU A 35 -13.75 -43.02 -5.93
CA LEU A 35 -14.44 -43.48 -7.12
C LEU A 35 -13.88 -44.85 -7.51
N PRO A 36 -14.52 -45.94 -7.07
CA PRO A 36 -14.21 -47.28 -7.55
C PRO A 36 -14.41 -47.32 -9.07
N ILE A 37 -13.44 -47.81 -9.83
CA ILE A 37 -13.48 -47.78 -11.29
C ILE A 37 -14.66 -48.63 -11.81
N ASN A 38 -14.97 -49.73 -11.14
CA ASN A 38 -16.10 -50.59 -11.46
C ASN A 38 -17.47 -49.94 -11.25
N SER A 39 -17.54 -48.80 -10.54
CA SER A 39 -18.78 -48.05 -10.31
C SER A 39 -19.06 -46.97 -11.36
N ILE A 40 -18.13 -46.75 -12.30
CA ILE A 40 -18.26 -45.71 -13.33
C ILE A 40 -19.35 -46.13 -14.33
N PRO A 41 -20.39 -45.30 -14.56
CA PRO A 41 -21.42 -45.59 -15.54
C PRO A 41 -20.82 -45.55 -16.94
N ILE A 42 -20.96 -46.64 -17.69
CA ILE A 42 -20.41 -46.77 -19.04
C ILE A 42 -21.45 -46.31 -20.07
N LEU A 43 -21.23 -45.13 -20.65
CA LEU A 43 -21.80 -44.73 -21.94
C LEU A 43 -20.68 -44.29 -22.86
N GLU A 44 -20.35 -45.11 -23.86
CA GLU A 44 -19.18 -44.94 -24.75
C GLU A 44 -19.08 -43.53 -25.38
N GLN A 45 -20.23 -42.87 -25.61
CA GLN A 45 -20.27 -41.51 -26.15
C GLN A 45 -19.76 -40.44 -25.17
N TYR A 46 -19.87 -40.68 -23.86
CA TYR A 46 -19.60 -39.69 -22.82
C TYR A 46 -18.49 -40.07 -21.86
N THR A 47 -18.24 -41.37 -21.66
CA THR A 47 -17.26 -41.89 -20.71
C THR A 47 -16.32 -42.86 -21.40
N SER A 48 -15.02 -42.71 -21.16
CA SER A 48 -14.01 -43.69 -21.58
C SER A 48 -12.99 -43.93 -20.47
N ILE A 49 -12.61 -45.18 -20.26
CA ILE A 49 -11.56 -45.60 -19.32
C ILE A 49 -10.47 -46.29 -20.14
N SER A 50 -9.22 -45.93 -19.88
CA SER A 50 -8.05 -46.54 -20.52
C SER A 50 -7.21 -47.26 -19.47
N PHE A 51 -7.00 -48.55 -19.68
CA PHE A 51 -6.08 -49.37 -18.89
C PHE A 51 -4.68 -49.32 -19.52
N ARG A 52 -3.64 -49.47 -18.71
CA ARG A 52 -2.23 -49.43 -19.15
C ARG A 52 -1.69 -50.85 -19.31
N ASP A 53 -2.49 -51.69 -19.95
CA ASP A 53 -2.09 -53.04 -20.35
C ASP A 53 -1.04 -52.85 -21.45
N PHE A 54 0.21 -53.23 -21.19
CA PHE A 54 1.40 -52.97 -22.02
C PHE A 54 1.16 -52.69 -23.53
N ILE A 55 1.62 -51.53 -24.01
CA ILE A 55 1.85 -51.25 -25.43
C ILE A 55 3.28 -51.70 -25.76
N GLU A 56 3.45 -52.96 -26.18
CA GLU A 56 4.52 -53.29 -27.13
C GLU A 56 3.98 -52.93 -28.52
N ASN A 57 4.30 -51.72 -29.00
CA ASN A 57 4.39 -51.35 -30.42
C ASN A 57 4.87 -49.90 -30.49
N GLU A 58 6.19 -49.72 -30.33
CA GLU A 58 6.90 -48.64 -31.00
C GLU A 58 6.80 -48.89 -32.51
N GLU A 59 5.74 -48.40 -33.18
CA GLU A 59 5.69 -48.19 -34.63
C GLU A 59 4.37 -47.50 -35.02
N ASP A 60 4.08 -46.32 -34.45
CA ASP A 60 3.18 -45.38 -35.12
C ASP A 60 3.56 -43.93 -34.77
N ASP A 61 4.71 -43.52 -35.32
CA ASP A 61 5.12 -42.12 -35.45
C ASP A 61 4.25 -41.40 -36.50
N THR A 62 2.94 -41.30 -36.25
CA THR A 62 2.04 -40.49 -37.06
C THR A 62 1.30 -39.44 -36.22
N VAL A 63 1.92 -38.25 -36.15
CA VAL A 63 1.30 -36.93 -36.04
C VAL A 63 0.32 -36.74 -34.86
N GLY A 64 0.87 -36.28 -33.73
CA GLY A 64 0.11 -35.67 -32.64
C GLY A 64 0.18 -36.50 -31.36
N ASN A 65 1.19 -36.23 -30.53
CA ASN A 65 1.46 -36.93 -29.27
C ASN A 65 0.44 -36.53 -28.18
N GLU A 66 -0.85 -36.81 -28.39
CA GLU A 66 -1.88 -36.65 -27.35
C GLU A 66 -1.93 -37.93 -26.51
N ALA A 67 -1.24 -37.91 -25.36
CA ALA A 67 -1.33 -38.98 -24.37
C ALA A 67 -2.80 -39.23 -24.00
N HIS A 68 -3.28 -40.47 -24.22
CA HIS A 68 -4.66 -40.82 -23.91
C HIS A 68 -4.94 -40.73 -22.40
N PRO A 69 -6.03 -40.07 -21.98
CA PRO A 69 -6.41 -39.95 -20.56
C PRO A 69 -6.76 -41.31 -19.95
N LEU A 70 -6.44 -41.53 -18.67
CA LEU A 70 -6.83 -42.73 -17.92
C LEU A 70 -8.35 -42.82 -17.77
N PHE A 71 -9.00 -41.67 -17.57
CA PHE A 71 -10.45 -41.56 -17.55
C PHE A 71 -10.88 -40.25 -18.20
N ARG A 72 -11.91 -40.29 -19.04
CA ARG A 72 -12.51 -39.12 -19.65
C ARG A 72 -14.01 -39.16 -19.44
N ILE A 73 -14.59 -38.03 -19.04
CA ILE A 73 -16.04 -37.84 -18.94
C ILE A 73 -16.45 -36.51 -19.57
N GLN A 74 -17.45 -36.56 -20.44
CA GLN A 74 -18.08 -35.39 -21.05
C GLN A 74 -19.47 -35.20 -20.47
N LYS A 75 -19.85 -33.98 -20.12
CA LYS A 75 -21.20 -33.70 -19.60
C LYS A 75 -22.26 -33.90 -20.70
N PRO A 76 -23.15 -34.92 -20.60
CA PRO A 76 -24.18 -35.14 -21.61
C PRO A 76 -25.34 -34.15 -21.43
N GLU A 77 -26.08 -33.88 -22.50
CA GLU A 77 -27.37 -33.16 -22.44
C GLU A 77 -28.54 -34.14 -22.34
N PHE A 78 -29.62 -33.74 -21.68
CA PHE A 78 -30.85 -34.54 -21.66
C PHE A 78 -31.53 -34.50 -23.02
N GLN A 79 -32.06 -35.63 -23.45
CA GLN A 79 -32.82 -35.73 -24.69
C GLN A 79 -34.29 -35.43 -24.42
N SER A 80 -34.97 -34.80 -25.38
CA SER A 80 -36.41 -34.51 -25.26
C SER A 80 -37.25 -35.80 -25.18
N CYS A 81 -38.28 -35.78 -24.33
CA CYS A 81 -39.23 -36.88 -24.20
C CYS A 81 -39.97 -37.13 -25.52
N PRO A 82 -40.22 -38.38 -25.94
CA PRO A 82 -41.05 -38.69 -27.10
C PRO A 82 -42.42 -38.03 -26.98
N ARG A 83 -42.79 -37.22 -27.96
CA ARG A 83 -44.06 -36.48 -27.93
C ARG A 83 -45.25 -37.45 -28.00
N PRO A 84 -46.20 -37.39 -27.05
CA PRO A 84 -47.41 -38.21 -27.07
C PRO A 84 -48.37 -37.75 -28.17
N ASP A 85 -49.21 -38.68 -28.63
CA ASP A 85 -50.26 -38.39 -29.60
C ASP A 85 -51.31 -37.43 -29.02
N SER A 86 -51.94 -36.63 -29.88
CA SER A 86 -52.94 -35.64 -29.47
C SER A 86 -54.15 -36.25 -28.75
N VAL A 87 -54.46 -37.53 -29.03
CA VAL A 87 -55.56 -38.30 -28.43
C VAL A 87 -55.29 -38.63 -26.96
N ILE A 88 -54.02 -38.80 -26.56
CA ILE A 88 -53.62 -39.19 -25.19
C ILE A 88 -53.09 -38.00 -24.37
N LEU A 89 -52.57 -36.95 -25.01
CA LEU A 89 -51.93 -35.80 -24.32
C LEU A 89 -52.82 -35.16 -23.22
N PRO A 90 -54.14 -34.92 -23.41
CA PRO A 90 -55.01 -34.36 -22.36
C PRO A 90 -55.16 -35.27 -21.13
N TRP A 91 -54.90 -36.56 -21.32
CA TRP A 91 -55.08 -37.62 -20.34
C TRP A 91 -53.82 -37.94 -19.55
N LEU A 92 -52.68 -37.37 -19.92
CA LEU A 92 -51.45 -37.55 -19.17
C LEU A 92 -51.39 -36.59 -17.96
N ASN A 93 -50.72 -37.02 -16.90
CA ASN A 93 -50.40 -36.17 -15.76
C ASN A 93 -49.34 -35.12 -16.13
N ASP A 94 -49.30 -33.99 -15.41
CA ASP A 94 -48.46 -32.83 -15.76
C ASP A 94 -46.94 -33.11 -15.80
N SER A 95 -46.49 -34.21 -15.19
CA SER A 95 -45.10 -34.67 -15.13
C SER A 95 -44.75 -35.79 -16.12
N TRP A 96 -45.57 -36.00 -17.16
CA TRP A 96 -45.41 -37.10 -18.12
C TRP A 96 -44.05 -37.11 -18.85
N ASP A 97 -43.46 -35.93 -19.04
CA ASP A 97 -42.18 -35.69 -19.71
C ASP A 97 -40.96 -35.81 -18.77
N ASN A 98 -41.16 -36.22 -17.52
CA ASN A 98 -40.09 -36.43 -16.55
C ASN A 98 -39.70 -37.92 -16.49
N TYR A 99 -38.43 -38.23 -16.73
CA TYR A 99 -37.90 -39.60 -16.76
C TYR A 99 -37.92 -40.32 -15.40
N SER A 100 -38.01 -39.58 -14.30
CA SER A 100 -38.05 -40.13 -12.93
C SER A 100 -39.47 -40.46 -12.47
N ASP A 101 -40.48 -39.89 -13.11
CA ASP A 101 -41.88 -40.23 -12.85
C ASP A 101 -42.26 -41.46 -13.69
N ASN A 102 -43.23 -42.25 -13.25
CA ASN A 102 -43.79 -43.34 -14.04
C ASN A 102 -44.96 -42.90 -14.94
N GLY A 103 -45.27 -41.60 -14.97
CA GLY A 103 -46.14 -41.00 -15.99
C GLY A 103 -47.52 -41.67 -16.03
N TYR A 104 -48.30 -41.54 -14.95
CA TYR A 104 -49.66 -42.08 -14.93
C TYR A 104 -50.61 -41.25 -15.80
N TYR A 105 -51.61 -41.91 -16.37
CA TYR A 105 -52.74 -41.26 -17.01
C TYR A 105 -53.84 -40.97 -15.98
N LYS A 106 -54.66 -39.97 -16.26
CA LYS A 106 -55.89 -39.63 -15.53
C LYS A 106 -56.92 -40.71 -15.86
N ALA A 107 -57.33 -41.51 -14.87
CA ALA A 107 -58.30 -42.59 -15.09
C ALA A 107 -59.65 -42.09 -15.63
N GLU A 108 -60.02 -40.87 -15.24
CA GLU A 108 -61.25 -40.21 -15.63
C GLU A 108 -61.03 -38.69 -15.77
N ILE A 109 -61.70 -38.09 -16.75
CA ILE A 109 -61.75 -36.64 -16.94
C ILE A 109 -63.22 -36.23 -16.93
N ILE A 110 -63.50 -35.12 -16.25
CA ILE A 110 -64.82 -34.50 -16.25
C ILE A 110 -64.89 -33.56 -17.44
N ARG A 111 -65.70 -33.91 -18.43
CA ARG A 111 -66.02 -33.04 -19.58
C ARG A 111 -67.36 -32.37 -19.34
N GLN A 112 -67.46 -31.11 -19.76
CA GLN A 112 -68.76 -30.44 -19.90
C GLN A 112 -69.34 -30.83 -21.25
N GLU A 113 -70.33 -31.70 -21.25
CA GLU A 113 -71.11 -32.00 -22.46
C GLU A 113 -72.20 -30.94 -22.58
N GLN A 114 -72.40 -30.36 -23.78
CA GLN A 114 -73.53 -29.46 -24.03
C GLN A 114 -74.78 -30.24 -24.42
N PHE A 115 -75.96 -29.74 -24.05
CA PHE A 115 -77.23 -30.42 -24.34
C PHE A 115 -77.38 -30.73 -25.84
N GLU A 116 -76.89 -29.84 -26.71
CA GLU A 116 -77.00 -29.90 -28.16
C GLU A 116 -76.04 -30.89 -28.85
N GLU A 117 -75.03 -31.42 -28.14
CA GLU A 117 -74.02 -32.33 -28.71
C GLU A 117 -74.60 -33.70 -29.12
N ASP A 118 -75.70 -34.13 -28.51
CA ASP A 118 -76.39 -35.39 -28.81
C ASP A 118 -77.70 -35.12 -29.57
N LEU A 119 -77.70 -35.45 -30.86
CA LEU A 119 -78.83 -35.22 -31.75
C LEU A 119 -80.07 -36.05 -31.37
N ASP A 120 -79.86 -37.25 -30.84
CA ASP A 120 -80.95 -38.13 -30.42
C ASP A 120 -81.61 -37.57 -29.15
N ARG A 121 -80.80 -37.09 -28.19
CA ARG A 121 -81.26 -36.36 -26.99
C ARG A 121 -82.09 -35.13 -27.36
N VAL A 122 -81.58 -34.29 -28.27
CA VAL A 122 -82.30 -33.08 -28.73
C VAL A 122 -83.61 -33.44 -29.43
N SER A 123 -83.63 -34.49 -30.25
CA SER A 123 -84.83 -34.95 -30.96
C SER A 123 -85.89 -35.52 -30.00
N ALA A 124 -85.46 -36.30 -29.00
CA ALA A 124 -86.32 -36.87 -27.97
C ALA A 124 -86.93 -35.76 -27.11
N TYR A 125 -86.15 -34.74 -26.76
CA TYR A 125 -86.61 -33.58 -26.00
C TYR A 125 -87.64 -32.76 -26.75
N LYS A 126 -87.44 -32.48 -28.05
CA LYS A 126 -88.45 -31.80 -28.88
C LYS A 126 -89.77 -32.58 -28.91
N THR A 127 -89.69 -33.88 -29.16
CA THR A 127 -90.85 -34.77 -29.23
C THR A 127 -91.61 -34.82 -27.89
N TRP A 128 -90.88 -34.87 -26.78
CA TRP A 128 -91.48 -34.82 -25.44
C TRP A 128 -92.06 -33.45 -25.11
N THR A 129 -91.38 -32.36 -25.48
CA THR A 129 -91.85 -30.98 -25.28
C THR A 129 -93.18 -30.75 -25.99
N ASP A 130 -93.36 -31.27 -27.20
CA ASP A 130 -94.65 -31.21 -27.91
C ASP A 130 -95.77 -31.94 -27.16
N LYS A 131 -95.47 -33.13 -26.60
CA LYS A 131 -96.42 -33.89 -25.77
C LYS A 131 -96.74 -33.14 -24.47
N ARG A 132 -95.73 -32.55 -23.82
CA ARG A 132 -95.86 -31.77 -22.58
C ARG A 132 -96.67 -30.49 -22.82
N ASN A 133 -96.45 -29.78 -23.92
CA ASN A 133 -97.20 -28.57 -24.24
C ASN A 133 -98.69 -28.87 -24.50
N LYS A 134 -99.00 -30.00 -25.15
CA LYS A 134 -100.38 -30.49 -25.29
C LYS A 134 -101.00 -30.82 -23.93
N TRP A 135 -100.24 -31.45 -23.03
CA TRP A 135 -100.67 -31.69 -21.65
C TRP A 135 -100.90 -30.36 -20.89
N ARG A 136 -99.98 -29.40 -20.97
CA ARG A 136 -100.07 -28.08 -20.34
C ARG A 136 -101.34 -27.33 -20.76
N ALA A 137 -101.69 -27.38 -22.05
CA ALA A 137 -102.91 -26.77 -22.59
C ALA A 137 -104.22 -27.39 -22.04
N LEU A 138 -104.17 -28.66 -21.61
CA LEU A 138 -105.30 -29.38 -21.03
C LEU A 138 -105.38 -29.25 -19.49
N SER A 139 -104.32 -28.80 -18.84
CA SER A 139 -104.17 -28.75 -17.37
C SER A 139 -104.56 -27.39 -16.74
N GLY A 140 -105.61 -26.73 -17.25
CA GLY A 140 -106.15 -25.48 -16.71
C GLY A 140 -106.73 -25.58 -15.29
N PRO A 141 -107.05 -24.44 -14.62
CA PRO A 141 -107.23 -24.33 -13.16
C PRO A 141 -108.43 -25.06 -12.54
N SER A 142 -109.13 -25.92 -13.27
CA SER A 142 -110.28 -26.66 -12.76
C SER A 142 -110.49 -27.98 -13.52
N PHE A 143 -109.63 -28.98 -13.32
CA PHE A 143 -109.94 -30.42 -13.46
C PHE A 143 -108.79 -31.28 -12.86
N ALA A 144 -109.14 -32.42 -12.26
CA ALA A 144 -108.26 -33.34 -11.51
C ALA A 144 -107.19 -34.04 -12.41
N PRO A 145 -106.16 -34.70 -11.84
CA PRO A 145 -104.79 -34.67 -12.37
C PRO A 145 -104.59 -35.60 -13.57
N ASN A 146 -104.38 -35.02 -14.76
CA ASN A 146 -103.62 -35.72 -15.79
C ASN A 146 -102.14 -35.64 -15.41
N THR A 147 -101.47 -36.78 -15.27
CA THR A 147 -100.05 -36.84 -14.93
C THR A 147 -99.20 -36.30 -16.07
N CYS A 148 -98.16 -35.52 -15.74
CA CYS A 148 -97.21 -35.00 -16.73
C CYS A 148 -96.57 -36.17 -17.51
N PRO A 149 -96.42 -36.06 -18.85
CA PRO A 149 -95.71 -37.07 -19.63
C PRO A 149 -94.31 -37.32 -19.07
N ALA A 150 -93.96 -38.58 -18.82
CA ALA A 150 -92.64 -38.93 -18.30
C ALA A 150 -91.54 -38.54 -19.32
N PRO A 151 -90.48 -37.84 -18.89
CA PRO A 151 -89.35 -37.49 -19.74
C PRO A 151 -88.57 -38.74 -20.15
N ASP A 152 -87.93 -38.67 -21.32
CA ASP A 152 -87.11 -39.77 -21.82
C ASP A 152 -85.82 -39.88 -21.00
N LYS A 153 -85.30 -41.11 -20.84
CA LYS A 153 -84.08 -41.38 -20.10
C LYS A 153 -82.85 -40.65 -20.67
N THR A 154 -82.89 -40.32 -21.96
CA THR A 154 -81.82 -39.61 -22.68
C THR A 154 -81.64 -38.15 -22.23
N PHE A 155 -82.69 -37.45 -21.80
CA PHE A 155 -82.61 -36.04 -21.37
C PHE A 155 -83.16 -35.76 -19.96
N VAL A 156 -83.76 -36.73 -19.27
CA VAL A 156 -84.37 -36.51 -17.95
C VAL A 156 -83.42 -35.85 -16.94
N ASN A 157 -82.13 -36.24 -16.96
CA ASN A 157 -81.12 -35.69 -16.06
C ASN A 157 -80.65 -34.26 -16.44
N TRP A 158 -81.07 -33.76 -17.61
CA TRP A 158 -80.80 -32.41 -18.08
C TRP A 158 -81.92 -31.42 -17.73
N LEU A 159 -83.11 -31.90 -17.32
CA LEU A 159 -84.23 -31.02 -17.01
C LEU A 159 -84.01 -30.25 -15.70
N GLN A 160 -84.27 -28.94 -15.74
CA GLN A 160 -84.27 -28.09 -14.56
C GLN A 160 -85.50 -28.37 -13.67
N ASN A 161 -85.40 -28.03 -12.39
CA ASN A 161 -86.45 -28.27 -11.40
C ASN A 161 -87.78 -27.61 -11.80
N GLY A 162 -88.89 -28.31 -11.57
CA GLY A 162 -90.24 -27.84 -11.90
C GLY A 162 -90.72 -28.19 -13.31
N TRP A 163 -90.02 -29.06 -14.03
CA TRP A 163 -90.45 -29.56 -15.34
C TRP A 163 -91.81 -30.27 -15.31
N ASP A 164 -92.23 -30.81 -14.17
CA ASP A 164 -93.53 -31.44 -13.93
C ASP A 164 -94.64 -30.46 -13.50
N ASN A 165 -94.31 -29.18 -13.32
CA ASN A 165 -95.26 -28.12 -12.98
C ASN A 165 -95.83 -27.48 -14.26
N PRO A 166 -97.17 -27.47 -14.46
CA PRO A 166 -97.79 -26.88 -15.65
C PRO A 166 -97.65 -25.34 -15.73
N LEU A 167 -97.27 -24.68 -14.64
CA LEU A 167 -97.03 -23.23 -14.60
C LEU A 167 -95.58 -22.84 -14.91
N ALA A 168 -94.65 -23.80 -14.88
CA ALA A 168 -93.23 -23.57 -15.15
C ALA A 168 -92.82 -24.07 -16.54
N ASP A 169 -91.82 -23.42 -17.13
CA ASP A 169 -91.19 -23.89 -18.35
C ASP A 169 -90.21 -25.03 -18.02
N ALA A 170 -90.24 -26.10 -18.83
CA ALA A 170 -89.27 -27.18 -18.69
C ALA A 170 -88.04 -26.76 -19.48
N ASN A 171 -87.08 -26.11 -18.81
CA ASN A 171 -85.79 -25.78 -19.41
C ASN A 171 -84.80 -26.93 -19.17
N VAL A 172 -83.83 -27.06 -20.06
CA VAL A 172 -82.69 -27.96 -19.89
C VAL A 172 -81.48 -27.17 -19.43
N SER A 173 -80.60 -27.80 -18.65
CA SER A 173 -79.27 -27.25 -18.35
C SER A 173 -78.45 -27.22 -19.63
N ASP A 174 -77.77 -26.11 -19.89
CA ASP A 174 -76.97 -25.96 -21.11
C ASP A 174 -75.81 -26.96 -21.14
N SER A 175 -75.23 -27.29 -19.97
CA SER A 175 -74.17 -28.27 -19.82
C SER A 175 -74.38 -29.24 -18.66
N LEU A 176 -73.88 -30.47 -18.82
CA LEU A 176 -73.73 -31.44 -17.74
C LEU A 176 -72.29 -31.93 -17.67
N SER A 177 -71.83 -32.14 -16.44
CA SER A 177 -70.56 -32.80 -16.16
C SER A 177 -70.69 -34.30 -16.45
N VAL A 178 -70.06 -34.76 -17.52
CA VAL A 178 -69.97 -36.18 -17.87
C VAL A 178 -68.58 -36.69 -17.52
N VAL A 179 -68.55 -37.82 -16.84
CA VAL A 179 -67.31 -38.52 -16.50
C VAL A 179 -66.95 -39.40 -17.69
N GLU A 180 -65.90 -39.03 -18.41
CA GLU A 180 -65.31 -39.84 -19.47
C GLU A 180 -64.14 -40.62 -18.87
N ARG A 181 -64.10 -41.93 -19.08
CA ARG A 181 -63.00 -42.77 -18.60
C ARG A 181 -61.97 -42.97 -19.70
N PHE A 182 -60.72 -43.14 -19.29
CA PHE A 182 -59.62 -43.35 -20.23
C PHE A 182 -59.87 -44.55 -21.16
N VAL A 183 -60.45 -45.63 -20.61
CA VAL A 183 -60.73 -46.90 -21.29
C VAL A 183 -61.94 -46.86 -22.24
N ASP A 184 -62.70 -45.76 -22.28
CA ASP A 184 -63.89 -45.65 -23.14
C ASP A 184 -63.53 -45.54 -24.64
N SER A 185 -62.25 -45.34 -24.97
CA SER A 185 -61.73 -45.27 -26.34
C SER A 185 -60.60 -46.29 -26.57
N GLU A 186 -60.85 -47.30 -27.41
CA GLU A 186 -59.84 -48.30 -27.78
C GLU A 186 -58.63 -47.67 -28.49
N GLU A 187 -58.86 -46.66 -29.34
CA GLU A 187 -57.80 -45.91 -30.04
C GLU A 187 -56.85 -45.24 -29.04
N ARG A 188 -57.38 -44.66 -27.96
CA ARG A 188 -56.61 -44.01 -26.90
C ARG A 188 -55.73 -45.00 -26.13
N VAL A 189 -56.27 -46.17 -25.79
CA VAL A 189 -55.53 -47.22 -25.06
C VAL A 189 -54.35 -47.72 -25.90
N ILE A 190 -54.58 -48.01 -27.18
CA ILE A 190 -53.53 -48.47 -28.10
C ILE A 190 -52.45 -47.39 -28.29
N ALA A 191 -52.85 -46.13 -28.47
CA ALA A 191 -51.91 -45.02 -28.62
C ALA A 191 -51.04 -44.83 -27.36
N TYR A 192 -51.62 -44.99 -26.17
CA TYR A 192 -50.90 -44.91 -24.91
C TYR A 192 -49.91 -46.05 -24.71
N GLU A 193 -50.31 -47.30 -24.96
CA GLU A 193 -49.40 -48.46 -24.86
C GLU A 193 -48.20 -48.31 -25.79
N LYS A 194 -48.44 -47.87 -27.04
CA LYS A 194 -47.37 -47.63 -28.02
C LYS A 194 -46.44 -46.49 -27.62
N TRP A 195 -46.98 -45.40 -27.06
CA TRP A 195 -46.19 -44.29 -26.56
C TRP A 195 -45.40 -44.67 -25.31
N LEU A 196 -46.01 -45.43 -24.39
CA LEU A 196 -45.40 -45.88 -23.15
C LEU A 196 -44.12 -46.68 -23.42
N LEU A 197 -44.13 -47.59 -24.40
CA LEU A 197 -42.93 -48.34 -24.80
C LEU A 197 -41.77 -47.42 -25.24
N LYS A 198 -42.06 -46.40 -26.07
CA LYS A 198 -41.04 -45.42 -26.51
C LYS A 198 -40.53 -44.58 -25.35
N ARG A 199 -41.44 -44.20 -24.44
CA ARG A 199 -41.15 -43.37 -23.28
C ARG A 199 -40.34 -44.13 -22.24
N GLU A 200 -40.60 -45.42 -22.03
CA GLU A 200 -39.82 -46.27 -21.13
C GLU A 200 -38.39 -46.44 -21.63
N ASP A 201 -38.19 -46.71 -22.93
CA ASP A 201 -36.85 -46.77 -23.53
C ASP A 201 -36.10 -45.43 -23.37
N TRP A 202 -36.76 -44.31 -23.68
CA TRP A 202 -36.21 -42.98 -23.44
C TRP A 202 -35.86 -42.75 -21.97
N ALA A 203 -36.73 -43.12 -21.03
CA ALA A 203 -36.51 -42.92 -19.59
C ALA A 203 -35.31 -43.74 -19.09
N VAL A 204 -35.11 -44.98 -19.58
CA VAL A 204 -33.93 -45.79 -19.29
C VAL A 204 -32.65 -45.10 -19.76
N GLN A 205 -32.65 -44.53 -20.97
CA GLN A 205 -31.51 -43.75 -21.47
C GLN A 205 -31.28 -42.45 -20.67
N GLN A 206 -32.34 -41.75 -20.27
CA GLN A 206 -32.20 -40.54 -19.45
C GLN A 206 -31.66 -40.83 -18.04
N ARG A 207 -32.01 -41.97 -17.44
CA ARG A 207 -31.42 -42.40 -16.15
C ARG A 207 -29.92 -42.62 -16.27
N LYS A 208 -29.48 -43.32 -17.31
CA LYS A 208 -28.05 -43.48 -17.64
C LYS A 208 -27.34 -42.14 -17.84
N ILE A 209 -27.96 -41.22 -18.58
CA ILE A 209 -27.45 -39.84 -18.77
C ILE A 209 -27.38 -39.09 -17.43
N ALA A 210 -28.38 -39.25 -16.56
CA ALA A 210 -28.41 -38.63 -15.24
C ALA A 210 -27.26 -39.13 -14.36
N ASP A 211 -26.95 -40.43 -14.39
CA ASP A 211 -25.82 -41.02 -13.65
C ASP A 211 -24.48 -40.45 -14.10
N VAL A 212 -24.26 -40.34 -15.42
CA VAL A 212 -23.05 -39.71 -15.98
C VAL A 212 -22.97 -38.23 -15.59
N ARG A 213 -24.09 -37.48 -15.65
CA ARG A 213 -24.11 -36.07 -15.20
C ARG A 213 -23.78 -35.95 -13.72
N ALA A 214 -24.32 -36.83 -12.87
CA ALA A 214 -24.04 -36.84 -11.45
C ALA A 214 -22.54 -37.09 -11.19
N LEU A 215 -21.94 -38.05 -11.88
CA LEU A 215 -20.50 -38.31 -11.81
C LEU A 215 -19.67 -37.10 -12.28
N PHE A 216 -20.05 -36.48 -13.41
CA PHE A 216 -19.39 -35.27 -13.91
C PHE A 216 -19.41 -34.15 -12.86
N MET A 217 -20.56 -33.89 -12.23
CA MET A 217 -20.68 -32.86 -11.19
C MET A 217 -19.82 -33.19 -9.96
N ARG A 218 -19.75 -34.45 -9.55
CA ARG A 218 -18.84 -34.90 -8.46
C ARG A 218 -17.38 -34.60 -8.82
N LEU A 219 -16.94 -34.97 -10.02
CA LEU A 219 -15.57 -34.75 -10.47
C LEU A 219 -15.23 -33.26 -10.68
N PHE A 220 -16.20 -32.44 -11.10
CA PHE A 220 -16.03 -31.00 -11.20
C PHE A 220 -15.75 -30.34 -9.83
N ASN A 221 -16.46 -30.79 -8.79
CA ASN A 221 -16.21 -30.33 -7.43
C ASN A 221 -14.80 -30.73 -6.97
N ILE A 222 -14.39 -31.98 -7.22
CA ILE A 222 -13.05 -32.47 -6.90
C ILE A 222 -11.96 -31.71 -7.66
N TYR A 223 -12.15 -31.42 -8.94
CA TYR A 223 -11.25 -30.56 -9.71
C TYR A 223 -11.10 -29.17 -9.05
N THR A 224 -12.21 -28.57 -8.62
CA THR A 224 -12.21 -27.25 -7.97
C THR A 224 -11.49 -27.28 -6.62
N ASP A 225 -11.71 -28.32 -5.82
CA ASP A 225 -11.09 -28.48 -4.50
C ASP A 225 -9.58 -28.75 -4.64
N LEU A 226 -9.17 -29.64 -5.56
CA LEU A 226 -7.76 -29.91 -5.84
C LEU A 226 -7.03 -28.69 -6.40
N TYR A 227 -7.71 -27.84 -7.18
CA TYR A 227 -7.12 -26.58 -7.64
C TYR A 227 -6.88 -25.59 -6.50
N ARG A 228 -7.76 -25.56 -5.48
CA ARG A 228 -7.61 -24.69 -4.30
C ARG A 228 -6.59 -25.20 -3.30
N GLU A 229 -6.54 -26.51 -3.10
CA GLU A 229 -5.75 -27.21 -2.08
C GLU A 229 -4.59 -28.02 -2.70
N SER A 230 -4.06 -27.58 -3.84
CA SER A 230 -3.06 -28.32 -4.63
C SER A 230 -1.76 -28.65 -3.88
N GLU A 231 -1.48 -27.93 -2.78
CA GLU A 231 -0.31 -28.14 -1.93
C GLU A 231 -0.56 -29.19 -0.83
N THR A 232 -1.82 -29.44 -0.45
CA THR A 232 -2.17 -30.28 0.70
C THR A 232 -2.93 -31.54 0.30
N GLN A 233 -3.52 -31.57 -0.89
CA GLN A 233 -4.30 -32.68 -1.41
C GLN A 233 -3.77 -33.13 -2.76
N GLU A 234 -3.98 -34.42 -3.06
CA GLU A 234 -3.60 -35.01 -4.32
C GLU A 234 -4.58 -36.09 -4.75
N LEU A 235 -4.72 -36.26 -6.07
CA LEU A 235 -5.51 -37.32 -6.67
C LEU A 235 -4.61 -38.52 -6.98
N MET A 236 -5.04 -39.68 -6.51
CA MET A 236 -4.33 -40.94 -6.65
C MET A 236 -5.21 -41.94 -7.40
N VAL A 237 -4.57 -42.81 -8.17
CA VAL A 237 -5.15 -44.08 -8.60
C VAL A 237 -4.45 -45.20 -7.84
N GLY A 238 -5.19 -46.21 -7.41
CA GLY A 238 -4.62 -47.35 -6.71
C GLY A 238 -5.28 -48.67 -7.04
N SER A 239 -4.52 -49.75 -6.89
CA SER A 239 -4.96 -51.13 -7.03
C SER A 239 -4.32 -52.03 -5.97
N GLY A 240 -4.78 -53.29 -5.89
CA GLY A 240 -4.41 -54.20 -4.82
C GLY A 240 -4.98 -53.77 -3.47
N ILE A 241 -6.31 -53.88 -3.30
CA ILE A 241 -6.97 -53.58 -2.03
C ILE A 241 -6.50 -54.57 -0.97
N LEU A 242 -5.81 -54.06 0.04
CA LEU A 242 -5.31 -54.82 1.18
C LEU A 242 -6.34 -54.85 2.30
N ARG A 243 -6.60 -56.05 2.83
CA ARG A 243 -7.44 -56.33 3.99
C ARG A 243 -6.69 -57.20 5.01
N ALA A 244 -6.89 -56.96 6.29
CA ALA A 244 -6.23 -57.73 7.37
C ALA A 244 -7.25 -58.48 8.23
N ALA A 245 -6.92 -59.69 8.67
CA ALA A 245 -7.85 -60.51 9.48
C ALA A 245 -8.14 -59.91 10.87
N TYR A 246 -7.13 -59.32 11.49
CA TYR A 246 -7.18 -58.82 12.87
C TYR A 246 -7.58 -57.35 12.98
N ASP A 247 -7.83 -56.68 11.85
CA ASP A 247 -8.34 -55.32 11.80
C ASP A 247 -9.26 -55.13 10.58
N ALA A 248 -10.56 -55.20 10.84
CA ALA A 248 -11.60 -55.04 9.83
C ALA A 248 -11.72 -53.61 9.29
N GLU A 249 -11.04 -52.62 9.89
CA GLU A 249 -11.00 -51.26 9.35
C GLU A 249 -9.97 -51.09 8.23
N ILE A 250 -9.18 -52.12 7.92
CA ILE A 250 -8.14 -52.06 6.89
C ILE A 250 -8.74 -52.49 5.55
N ASN A 251 -8.86 -51.53 4.64
CA ASN A 251 -9.41 -51.69 3.31
C ASN A 251 -8.87 -50.59 2.38
N HIS A 252 -7.64 -50.71 1.91
CA HIS A 252 -6.99 -49.65 1.13
C HIS A 252 -6.08 -50.20 0.03
N PRO A 253 -6.02 -49.58 -1.16
CA PRO A 253 -5.07 -49.98 -2.20
C PRO A 253 -3.62 -49.84 -1.73
N ILE A 254 -2.77 -50.79 -2.12
CA ILE A 254 -1.37 -50.83 -1.73
C ILE A 254 -0.43 -50.29 -2.80
N LEU A 255 -0.75 -50.49 -4.08
CA LEU A 255 -0.01 -49.94 -5.23
C LEU A 255 -0.71 -48.66 -5.68
N LEU A 256 -0.03 -47.53 -5.56
CA LEU A 256 -0.59 -46.21 -5.79
C LEU A 256 0.19 -45.48 -6.88
N LYS A 257 -0.45 -44.57 -7.61
CA LYS A 257 0.20 -43.63 -8.51
C LYS A 257 -0.52 -42.30 -8.50
N HIS A 258 0.24 -41.21 -8.53
CA HIS A 258 -0.31 -39.87 -8.63
C HIS A 258 -0.83 -39.59 -10.05
N VAL A 259 -2.03 -39.02 -10.14
CA VAL A 259 -2.70 -38.67 -11.41
C VAL A 259 -3.18 -37.23 -11.36
N SER A 260 -3.25 -36.55 -12.51
CA SER A 260 -3.79 -35.19 -12.59
C SER A 260 -5.24 -35.21 -13.04
N ILE A 261 -6.00 -34.17 -12.70
CA ILE A 261 -7.35 -33.94 -13.19
C ILE A 261 -7.40 -32.60 -13.92
N GLU A 262 -7.98 -32.60 -15.12
CA GLU A 262 -8.04 -31.45 -16.01
C GLU A 262 -9.47 -31.22 -16.50
N LEU A 263 -9.80 -29.95 -16.75
CA LEU A 263 -11.10 -29.52 -17.27
C LEU A 263 -10.91 -28.76 -18.59
N ASP A 264 -11.42 -29.33 -19.69
CA ASP A 264 -11.66 -28.59 -20.92
C ASP A 264 -13.03 -27.90 -20.83
N ALA A 265 -13.00 -26.61 -20.48
CA ALA A 265 -14.21 -25.80 -20.32
C ALA A 265 -14.97 -25.55 -21.62
N VAL A 266 -14.30 -25.64 -22.78
CA VAL A 266 -14.95 -25.45 -24.09
C VAL A 266 -15.74 -26.70 -24.46
N LYS A 267 -15.15 -27.88 -24.27
CA LYS A 267 -15.79 -29.17 -24.60
C LYS A 267 -16.66 -29.72 -23.46
N ASN A 268 -16.64 -29.11 -22.28
CA ASN A 268 -17.22 -29.65 -21.04
C ASN A 268 -16.76 -31.09 -20.75
N VAL A 269 -15.44 -31.29 -20.83
CA VAL A 269 -14.79 -32.58 -20.62
C VAL A 269 -13.89 -32.50 -19.39
N ILE A 270 -14.00 -33.48 -18.50
CA ILE A 270 -13.03 -33.71 -17.44
C ILE A 270 -12.21 -34.94 -17.81
N SER A 271 -10.89 -34.84 -17.69
CA SER A 271 -9.96 -35.95 -17.90
C SER A 271 -9.09 -36.16 -16.68
N ILE A 272 -8.84 -37.43 -16.36
CA ILE A 272 -7.82 -37.86 -15.39
C ILE A 272 -6.64 -38.40 -16.20
N ASN A 273 -5.46 -37.82 -16.01
CA ASN A 273 -4.26 -38.10 -16.79
C ASN A 273 -3.15 -38.66 -15.91
N ASP A 274 -2.24 -39.40 -16.54
CA ASP A 274 -0.99 -39.82 -15.90
C ASP A 274 -0.12 -38.61 -15.54
N THR A 275 0.68 -38.78 -14.49
CA THR A 275 1.78 -37.86 -14.18
C THR A 275 3.12 -38.58 -14.24
N ASP A 276 4.18 -37.79 -14.34
CA ASP A 276 5.58 -38.27 -14.36
C ASP A 276 6.01 -38.92 -13.02
N ASN A 277 5.18 -38.81 -11.97
CA ASN A 277 5.48 -39.45 -10.69
C ASN A 277 5.46 -40.98 -10.84
N PRO A 278 6.49 -41.69 -10.34
CA PRO A 278 6.51 -43.15 -10.37
C PRO A 278 5.42 -43.73 -9.45
N PRO A 279 4.95 -44.97 -9.72
CA PRO A 279 4.10 -45.70 -8.80
C PRO A 279 4.81 -45.96 -7.46
N GLU A 280 4.05 -46.06 -6.37
CA GLU A 280 4.54 -46.24 -5.01
C GLU A 280 3.77 -47.34 -4.25
N ILE A 281 4.43 -47.96 -3.27
CA ILE A 281 3.77 -48.79 -2.25
C ILE A 281 3.34 -47.89 -1.10
N TYR A 282 2.12 -48.07 -0.59
CA TYR A 282 1.63 -47.33 0.58
C TYR A 282 2.25 -47.84 1.89
N THR A 283 3.52 -47.51 2.13
CA THR A 283 4.30 -48.02 3.26
C THR A 283 3.79 -47.60 4.64
N LEU A 284 3.17 -46.42 4.75
CA LEU A 284 2.56 -45.98 6.01
C LEU A 284 1.46 -46.92 6.48
N LEU A 285 0.67 -47.47 5.54
CA LEU A 285 -0.35 -48.46 5.86
C LEU A 285 0.29 -49.75 6.39
N LEU A 286 1.35 -50.21 5.74
CA LEU A 286 2.08 -51.42 6.16
C LEU A 286 2.72 -51.25 7.54
N THR A 287 3.24 -50.07 7.85
CA THR A 287 3.78 -49.76 9.20
C THR A 287 2.69 -49.75 10.26
N GLU A 288 1.46 -49.40 9.90
CA GLU A 288 0.31 -49.49 10.82
C GLU A 288 -0.08 -50.95 11.05
N ILE A 289 -0.19 -51.74 9.98
CA ILE A 289 -0.53 -53.18 10.05
C ILE A 289 0.55 -53.98 10.80
N SER A 290 1.83 -53.60 10.69
CA SER A 290 2.94 -54.30 11.36
C SER A 290 2.85 -54.25 12.89
N LYS A 291 1.96 -53.42 13.47
CA LYS A 291 1.68 -53.40 14.91
C LYS A 291 0.85 -54.60 15.37
N THR A 292 0.04 -55.17 14.49
CA THR A 292 -0.93 -56.23 14.81
C THR A 292 -0.68 -57.52 14.05
N THR A 293 0.06 -57.48 12.94
CA THR A 293 0.31 -58.62 12.06
C THR A 293 1.78 -58.65 11.69
N ASP A 294 2.36 -59.85 11.59
CA ASP A 294 3.77 -60.00 11.23
C ASP A 294 3.94 -59.71 9.73
N ILE A 295 4.73 -58.66 9.44
CA ILE A 295 5.04 -58.19 8.09
C ILE A 295 6.55 -58.22 7.91
N ASP A 296 7.02 -58.87 6.84
CA ASP A 296 8.42 -58.85 6.48
C ASP A 296 8.80 -57.47 5.90
N THR A 297 9.51 -56.67 6.70
CA THR A 297 10.05 -55.36 6.27
C THR A 297 11.03 -55.46 5.10
N SER A 298 11.71 -56.59 4.92
CA SER A 298 12.65 -56.81 3.81
C SER A 298 11.89 -56.89 2.48
N ALA A 299 10.74 -57.57 2.48
CA ALA A 299 9.85 -57.67 1.32
C ALA A 299 9.34 -56.28 0.86
N VAL A 300 9.08 -55.38 1.80
CA VAL A 300 8.66 -53.99 1.49
C VAL A 300 9.78 -53.22 0.79
N LEU A 301 11.02 -53.32 1.29
CA LEU A 301 12.18 -52.65 0.69
C LEU A 301 12.50 -53.22 -0.71
N GLU A 302 12.42 -54.53 -0.89
CA GLU A 302 12.58 -55.18 -2.19
C GLU A 302 11.52 -54.71 -3.19
N ALA A 303 10.25 -54.66 -2.79
CA ALA A 303 9.16 -54.22 -3.66
C ALA A 303 9.30 -52.73 -4.06
N GLN A 304 9.76 -51.87 -3.15
CA GLN A 304 10.09 -50.48 -3.49
C GLN A 304 11.23 -50.39 -4.50
N THR A 305 12.26 -51.22 -4.35
CA THR A 305 13.40 -51.26 -5.27
C THR A 305 12.98 -51.78 -6.64
N GLU A 306 12.14 -52.81 -6.67
CA GLU A 306 11.58 -53.39 -7.88
C GLU A 306 10.72 -52.37 -8.65
N LEU A 307 9.90 -51.57 -7.97
CA LEU A 307 9.11 -50.48 -8.59
C LEU A 307 9.95 -49.33 -9.15
N LEU A 308 11.13 -49.08 -8.57
CA LEU A 308 12.05 -48.07 -9.10
C LEU A 308 12.70 -48.53 -10.41
N HIS A 309 12.90 -49.84 -10.59
CA HIS A 309 13.51 -50.41 -11.79
C HIS A 309 12.50 -50.82 -12.86
N ASN A 310 11.34 -51.34 -12.43
CA ASN A 310 10.27 -51.85 -13.27
C ASN A 310 9.02 -51.00 -13.02
N PHE A 311 8.49 -50.37 -14.06
CA PHE A 311 7.31 -49.51 -13.94
C PHE A 311 6.03 -50.37 -13.94
N PHE A 312 5.39 -50.53 -12.78
CA PHE A 312 4.10 -51.22 -12.65
C PHE A 312 2.96 -50.22 -12.40
N HIS A 313 2.15 -49.95 -13.42
CA HIS A 313 1.03 -49.02 -13.31
C HIS A 313 -0.14 -49.64 -12.53
N PRO A 314 -0.84 -48.93 -11.61
CA PRO A 314 -1.97 -49.51 -10.87
C PRO A 314 -3.13 -50.03 -11.76
N LEU A 315 -3.29 -49.45 -12.95
CA LEU A 315 -4.27 -49.87 -13.98
C LEU A 315 -3.67 -50.74 -15.10
N ASP A 316 -2.50 -51.32 -14.90
CA ASP A 316 -2.01 -52.40 -15.76
C ASP A 316 -2.64 -53.71 -15.30
N ARG A 317 -3.38 -54.38 -16.18
CA ARG A 317 -4.04 -55.66 -15.87
C ARG A 317 -3.18 -56.87 -16.18
N ASN A 318 -1.99 -56.68 -16.75
CA ASN A 318 -1.08 -57.75 -17.14
C ASN A 318 0.06 -57.89 -16.13
N ASN A 319 0.94 -56.89 -16.00
CA ASN A 319 2.17 -57.05 -15.22
C ASN A 319 2.04 -56.61 -13.75
N ALA A 320 1.17 -55.65 -13.44
CA ALA A 320 0.96 -55.23 -12.05
C ALA A 320 0.35 -56.33 -11.14
N PRO A 321 -0.59 -57.19 -11.59
CA PRO A 321 -1.08 -58.32 -10.78
C PRO A 321 0.03 -59.29 -10.39
N ASP A 322 0.93 -59.64 -11.32
CA ASP A 322 2.04 -60.54 -11.05
C ASP A 322 3.01 -59.96 -10.01
N PHE A 323 3.33 -58.67 -10.13
CA PHE A 323 4.10 -57.93 -9.13
C PHE A 323 3.42 -57.95 -7.75
N ILE A 324 2.13 -57.62 -7.68
CA ILE A 324 1.39 -57.59 -6.41
C ILE A 324 1.24 -58.98 -5.81
N LYS A 325 1.06 -60.02 -6.62
CA LYS A 325 1.01 -61.42 -6.18
C LYS A 325 2.33 -61.86 -5.57
N ALA A 326 3.44 -61.58 -6.25
CA ALA A 326 4.78 -61.86 -5.73
C ALA A 326 5.09 -61.07 -4.46
N PHE A 327 4.65 -59.81 -4.38
CA PHE A 327 4.77 -58.99 -3.19
C PHE A 327 3.93 -59.53 -2.03
N THR A 328 2.68 -59.93 -2.29
CA THR A 328 1.76 -60.50 -1.30
C THR A 328 2.38 -61.70 -0.61
N HIS A 329 2.84 -62.70 -1.38
CA HIS A 329 3.45 -63.92 -0.84
C HIS A 329 4.73 -63.68 -0.02
N ARG A 330 5.46 -62.59 -0.31
CA ARG A 330 6.65 -62.19 0.46
C ARG A 330 6.30 -61.40 1.73
N LEU A 331 5.14 -60.77 1.78
CA LEU A 331 4.75 -59.86 2.86
C LEU A 331 4.51 -60.58 4.19
N SER A 332 3.87 -61.75 4.15
CA SER A 332 3.58 -62.57 5.33
C SER A 332 3.30 -64.03 4.92
N ALA A 333 3.62 -64.98 5.80
CA ALA A 333 3.43 -66.41 5.55
C ALA A 333 1.94 -66.80 5.37
N ASP A 334 1.03 -66.10 6.06
CA ASP A 334 -0.42 -66.33 5.99
C ASP A 334 -1.12 -65.34 5.04
N SER A 335 -0.42 -64.88 4.00
CA SER A 335 -0.98 -63.95 3.01
C SER A 335 -1.75 -64.67 1.90
N SER A 336 -2.78 -64.01 1.35
CA SER A 336 -3.56 -64.51 0.21
C SER A 336 -3.74 -63.43 -0.85
N PHE A 337 -3.65 -63.83 -2.12
CA PHE A 337 -3.86 -62.95 -3.27
C PHE A 337 -5.13 -63.34 -4.01
N ILE A 338 -5.87 -62.35 -4.50
CA ILE A 338 -7.09 -62.51 -5.30
C ILE A 338 -6.90 -61.76 -6.61
N ASP A 339 -6.95 -62.50 -7.71
CA ASP A 339 -6.80 -61.94 -9.05
C ASP A 339 -8.11 -61.35 -9.58
N TYR A 340 -8.05 -60.69 -10.74
CA TYR A 340 -9.24 -60.16 -11.42
C TYR A 340 -10.26 -61.25 -11.72
N GLY A 341 -11.52 -61.02 -11.33
CA GLY A 341 -12.65 -61.92 -11.56
C GLY A 341 -12.81 -63.04 -10.54
N GLU A 342 -11.87 -63.20 -9.59
CA GLU A 342 -12.00 -64.17 -8.50
C GLU A 342 -12.91 -63.65 -7.37
N GLU A 343 -13.64 -64.54 -6.70
CA GLU A 343 -14.53 -64.16 -5.60
C GLU A 343 -13.75 -63.70 -4.35
N ILE A 344 -14.17 -62.56 -3.78
CA ILE A 344 -13.60 -62.03 -2.55
C ILE A 344 -14.08 -62.87 -1.36
N LYS A 345 -13.17 -63.66 -0.80
CA LYS A 345 -13.41 -64.46 0.40
C LYS A 345 -13.12 -63.65 1.66
N LYS A 346 -13.81 -63.98 2.75
CA LYS A 346 -13.50 -63.39 4.06
C LYS A 346 -12.05 -63.69 4.44
N VAL A 347 -11.37 -62.71 5.03
CA VAL A 347 -9.99 -62.88 5.50
C VAL A 347 -10.03 -63.66 6.82
N ASP A 348 -9.61 -64.92 6.78
CA ASP A 348 -9.64 -65.81 7.95
C ASP A 348 -8.36 -65.70 8.81
N SER A 349 -7.21 -65.43 8.19
CA SER A 349 -5.91 -65.22 8.85
C SER A 349 -5.00 -64.32 8.00
N GLY A 350 -4.07 -63.62 8.63
CA GLY A 350 -3.04 -62.83 7.95
C GLY A 350 -3.59 -61.65 7.14
N ILE A 351 -3.14 -61.53 5.89
CA ILE A 351 -3.43 -60.41 4.99
C ILE A 351 -3.98 -60.95 3.67
N GLN A 352 -4.95 -60.25 3.08
CA GLN A 352 -5.46 -60.53 1.75
C GLN A 352 -5.31 -59.30 0.85
N ILE A 353 -4.79 -59.46 -0.36
CA ILE A 353 -4.69 -58.38 -1.36
C ILE A 353 -5.48 -58.77 -2.60
N SER A 354 -6.41 -57.90 -3.03
CA SER A 354 -7.29 -58.14 -4.19
C SER A 354 -7.11 -57.12 -5.31
N MET A 355 -7.01 -57.60 -6.55
CA MET A 355 -6.91 -56.74 -7.75
C MET A 355 -8.28 -56.25 -8.27
N ASN A 356 -9.40 -56.84 -7.82
CA ASN A 356 -10.74 -56.58 -8.36
C ASN A 356 -11.24 -55.13 -8.28
N GLU A 357 -10.69 -54.33 -7.39
CA GLU A 357 -11.29 -53.07 -6.96
C GLU A 357 -10.35 -51.87 -7.14
N PRO A 358 -9.87 -51.57 -8.37
CA PRO A 358 -9.06 -50.39 -8.59
C PRO A 358 -9.91 -49.12 -8.38
N VAL A 359 -9.29 -48.07 -7.85
CA VAL A 359 -10.00 -46.91 -7.31
C VAL A 359 -9.23 -45.62 -7.55
N PHE A 360 -9.95 -44.57 -7.96
CA PHE A 360 -9.47 -43.19 -7.86
C PHE A 360 -9.86 -42.62 -6.51
N PHE A 361 -8.95 -41.93 -5.84
CA PHE A 361 -9.24 -41.33 -4.55
C PHE A 361 -8.40 -40.07 -4.30
N VAL A 362 -8.92 -39.16 -3.47
CA VAL A 362 -8.19 -37.96 -3.05
C VAL A 362 -7.71 -38.15 -1.61
N ARG A 363 -6.41 -38.02 -1.40
CA ARG A 363 -5.80 -38.06 -0.06
C ARG A 363 -5.11 -36.74 0.26
N LYS A 364 -4.78 -36.54 1.53
CA LYS A 364 -3.82 -35.49 1.91
C LYS A 364 -2.43 -35.91 1.46
N LYS A 365 -1.67 -34.98 0.88
CA LYS A 365 -0.29 -35.22 0.49
C LYS A 365 0.50 -35.70 1.69
N ILE A 366 1.14 -36.85 1.52
CA ILE A 366 2.15 -37.33 2.46
C ILE A 366 3.42 -36.60 2.06
N ASP A 367 3.68 -35.46 2.69
CA ASP A 367 4.90 -34.73 2.39
C ASP A 367 6.11 -35.57 2.84
N GLY A 368 7.17 -35.58 2.03
CA GLY A 368 8.41 -36.26 2.36
C GLY A 368 9.11 -35.70 3.60
N THR A 369 8.49 -34.78 4.33
CA THR A 369 9.08 -34.06 5.47
C THR A 369 9.54 -35.02 6.54
N LEU A 370 8.83 -36.10 6.84
CA LEU A 370 9.30 -37.09 7.82
C LEU A 370 10.64 -37.72 7.42
N LYS A 371 10.72 -38.19 6.17
CA LYS A 371 11.95 -38.76 5.60
C LYS A 371 13.06 -37.73 5.51
N THR A 372 12.76 -36.50 5.09
CA THR A 372 13.73 -35.40 5.03
C THR A 372 14.25 -35.04 6.43
N LEU A 373 13.39 -35.01 7.44
CA LEU A 373 13.79 -34.76 8.83
C LEU A 373 14.69 -35.87 9.36
N GLU A 374 14.41 -37.13 9.04
CA GLU A 374 15.30 -38.26 9.35
C GLU A 374 16.68 -38.07 8.73
N LEU A 375 16.74 -37.82 7.43
CA LEU A 375 17.99 -37.60 6.69
C LEU A 375 18.77 -36.40 7.25
N ILE A 376 18.09 -35.31 7.63
CA ILE A 376 18.73 -34.15 8.29
C ILE A 376 19.32 -34.56 9.65
N ILE A 377 18.56 -35.31 10.46
CA ILE A 377 19.04 -35.77 11.77
C ILE A 377 20.25 -36.69 11.63
N GLU A 378 20.24 -37.61 10.66
CA GLU A 378 21.35 -38.51 10.36
C GLU A 378 22.57 -37.72 9.89
N ASN A 379 22.40 -36.83 8.91
CA ASN A 379 23.48 -36.00 8.38
C ASN A 379 24.13 -35.14 9.48
N ILE A 380 23.34 -34.49 10.34
CA ILE A 380 23.89 -33.69 11.46
C ILE A 380 24.69 -34.55 12.43
N LYS A 381 24.26 -35.79 12.69
CA LYS A 381 24.98 -36.72 13.58
C LYS A 381 26.27 -37.25 12.95
N GLU A 382 26.29 -37.49 11.64
CA GLU A 382 27.45 -38.03 10.94
C GLU A 382 28.49 -36.95 10.64
N THR A 383 28.06 -35.79 10.15
CA THR A 383 28.96 -34.73 9.69
C THR A 383 29.28 -33.70 10.77
N HIS A 384 28.46 -33.63 11.83
CA HIS A 384 28.44 -32.55 12.81
C HIS A 384 28.25 -31.14 12.20
N GLN A 385 27.80 -31.05 10.94
CA GLN A 385 27.55 -29.80 10.25
C GLN A 385 26.08 -29.39 10.36
N TYR A 386 25.86 -28.11 10.64
CA TYR A 386 24.53 -27.51 10.68
C TYR A 386 24.63 -26.00 10.39
N PRO A 387 23.55 -25.36 9.91
CA PRO A 387 23.53 -23.91 9.74
C PRO A 387 23.83 -23.17 11.05
N GLN A 388 24.82 -22.28 11.06
CA GLN A 388 25.23 -21.56 12.28
C GLN A 388 24.07 -20.79 12.93
N ALA A 389 23.10 -20.31 12.14
CA ALA A 389 21.89 -19.68 12.66
C ALA A 389 21.12 -20.59 13.63
N LEU A 390 21.01 -21.89 13.31
CA LEU A 390 20.38 -22.88 14.20
C LEU A 390 21.24 -23.13 15.44
N GLY A 391 22.56 -23.15 15.30
CA GLY A 391 23.48 -23.22 16.45
C GLY A 391 23.25 -22.10 17.46
N LYS A 392 23.21 -20.85 16.99
CA LYS A 392 22.96 -19.65 17.80
C LYS A 392 21.60 -19.69 18.51
N LEU A 393 20.58 -20.27 17.86
CA LEU A 393 19.24 -20.45 18.45
C LEU A 393 19.28 -21.39 19.66
N VAL A 394 20.03 -22.50 19.61
CA VAL A 394 20.07 -23.48 20.72
C VAL A 394 21.20 -23.22 21.73
N SER A 395 22.14 -22.33 21.42
CA SER A 395 23.22 -21.91 22.33
C SER A 395 22.85 -20.75 23.27
N GLY A 396 21.59 -20.27 23.25
CA GLY A 396 21.09 -19.28 24.22
C GLY A 396 21.35 -17.83 23.84
N GLY A 397 21.58 -17.52 22.55
CA GLY A 397 21.50 -16.15 22.05
C GLY A 397 22.62 -15.20 22.49
N ILE A 398 23.79 -15.70 22.92
CA ILE A 398 24.95 -14.84 23.14
C ILE A 398 25.47 -14.41 21.76
N ALA A 399 24.94 -13.29 21.26
CA ALA A 399 25.58 -12.56 20.19
C ALA A 399 26.87 -11.96 20.75
N GLU A 400 28.01 -12.57 20.43
CA GLU A 400 29.29 -11.87 20.56
C GLU A 400 29.23 -10.64 19.64
N GLN A 401 28.97 -9.47 20.23
CA GLN A 401 29.15 -8.19 19.58
C GLN A 401 30.64 -7.90 19.54
N SER A 402 31.33 -8.35 18.50
CA SER A 402 32.59 -7.72 18.09
C SER A 402 32.24 -6.57 17.14
N GLU A 403 31.82 -5.45 17.71
CA GLU A 403 31.62 -4.21 16.95
C GLU A 403 32.85 -3.31 17.11
N SER A 404 33.81 -3.45 16.19
CA SER A 404 34.63 -2.31 15.77
C SER A 404 33.86 -1.60 14.65
N VAL A 405 32.84 -0.83 15.01
CA VAL A 405 32.15 0.04 14.05
C VAL A 405 33.05 1.25 13.86
N GLU A 406 33.82 1.27 12.77
CA GLU A 406 34.34 2.54 12.26
C GLU A 406 33.15 3.50 12.08
N GLU A 407 33.26 4.71 12.66
CA GLU A 407 32.22 5.72 12.48
C GLU A 407 32.02 5.97 10.97
N PRO A 408 30.78 5.82 10.46
CA PRO A 408 30.53 6.02 9.05
C PRO A 408 30.83 7.48 8.67
N THR A 409 31.55 7.65 7.57
CA THR A 409 31.84 8.97 7.00
C THR A 409 30.55 9.73 6.65
N ILE A 410 30.63 11.07 6.58
CA ILE A 410 29.48 11.92 6.21
C ILE A 410 28.92 11.51 4.84
N GLU A 411 29.78 11.10 3.90
CA GLU A 411 29.36 10.59 2.60
C GLU A 411 28.51 9.32 2.72
N GLN A 412 28.93 8.37 3.56
CA GLN A 412 28.17 7.13 3.80
C GLN A 412 26.83 7.40 4.49
N LEU A 413 26.78 8.36 5.43
CA LEU A 413 25.53 8.76 6.08
C LEU A 413 24.55 9.40 5.10
N LEU A 414 25.02 10.30 4.24
CA LEU A 414 24.19 10.94 3.21
C LEU A 414 23.70 9.94 2.15
N ALA A 415 24.53 8.98 1.74
CA ALA A 415 24.12 7.91 0.83
C ALA A 415 23.04 7.01 1.46
N ARG A 416 23.25 6.57 2.70
CA ARG A 416 22.28 5.74 3.45
C ARG A 416 20.95 6.42 3.67
N ALA A 417 20.94 7.73 3.96
CA ALA A 417 19.71 8.50 4.12
C ALA A 417 18.84 8.47 2.86
N ASN A 418 19.46 8.36 1.68
CA ASN A 418 18.80 8.28 0.38
C ASN A 418 18.60 6.84 -0.12
N GLY A 419 18.85 5.82 0.72
CA GLY A 419 18.65 4.42 0.35
C GLY A 419 19.74 3.85 -0.57
N GLU A 420 20.96 4.37 -0.51
CA GLU A 420 22.07 3.96 -1.36
C GLU A 420 23.22 3.36 -0.55
N ASN A 421 23.78 2.25 -1.04
CA ASN A 421 25.03 1.67 -0.56
C ASN A 421 25.83 1.16 -1.78
N PRO A 422 27.10 1.56 -1.96
CA PRO A 422 27.93 1.12 -3.10
C PRO A 422 28.11 -0.41 -3.18
N ASP A 423 28.08 -1.09 -2.05
CA ASP A 423 28.36 -2.53 -1.95
C ASP A 423 27.10 -3.39 -2.11
N ILE A 424 25.92 -2.76 -2.12
CA ILE A 424 24.63 -3.45 -2.24
C ILE A 424 24.02 -3.18 -3.61
N LEU A 425 23.70 -4.26 -4.32
CA LEU A 425 23.09 -4.25 -5.64
C LEU A 425 21.63 -4.70 -5.53
N LEU A 426 20.70 -3.75 -5.59
CA LEU A 426 19.27 -4.04 -5.51
C LEU A 426 18.66 -3.99 -6.91
N SER A 427 17.70 -4.87 -7.18
CA SER A 427 17.02 -4.98 -8.48
C SER A 427 16.02 -3.84 -8.72
N LYS A 428 15.62 -3.13 -7.66
CA LYS A 428 14.65 -2.02 -7.68
C LYS A 428 15.02 -0.95 -6.65
N ALA A 429 14.39 0.21 -6.76
CA ALA A 429 14.51 1.29 -5.79
C ALA A 429 14.14 0.80 -4.38
N ALA A 430 14.96 1.18 -3.39
CA ALA A 430 14.78 0.77 -2.01
C ALA A 430 14.81 1.98 -1.08
N ASN A 431 14.01 1.92 -0.02
CA ASN A 431 14.09 2.92 1.05
C ASN A 431 15.23 2.57 2.02
N ARG A 432 15.50 3.48 2.97
CA ARG A 432 16.54 3.29 4.01
C ARG A 432 16.35 2.01 4.84
N GLU A 433 15.10 1.63 5.12
CA GLU A 433 14.77 0.45 5.94
C GLU A 433 15.09 -0.84 5.18
N GLN A 434 14.75 -0.91 3.89
CA GLN A 434 15.06 -2.02 3.01
C GLN A 434 16.57 -2.18 2.80
N LEU A 435 17.29 -1.06 2.67
CA LEU A 435 18.75 -1.06 2.61
C LEU A 435 19.36 -1.59 3.92
N ALA A 436 18.85 -1.14 5.07
CA ALA A 436 19.30 -1.61 6.38
C ALA A 436 19.06 -3.11 6.60
N ILE A 437 18.00 -3.68 6.01
CA ILE A 437 17.77 -5.12 6.02
C ILE A 437 18.88 -5.85 5.26
N ALA A 438 19.23 -5.38 4.05
CA ALA A 438 20.32 -5.97 3.27
C ALA A 438 21.67 -5.89 4.00
N GLU A 439 21.99 -4.73 4.61
CA GLU A 439 23.20 -4.57 5.42
C GLU A 439 23.24 -5.52 6.63
N ARG A 440 22.10 -5.70 7.32
CA ARG A 440 22.02 -6.60 8.48
C ARG A 440 22.19 -8.05 8.07
N ILE A 441 21.67 -8.49 6.94
CA ILE A 441 21.80 -9.89 6.50
C ILE A 441 23.26 -10.24 6.17
N GLU A 442 24.07 -9.30 5.69
CA GLU A 442 25.51 -9.53 5.48
C GLU A 442 26.29 -9.66 6.79
N ARG A 443 25.78 -9.10 7.90
CA ARG A 443 26.43 -9.15 9.22
C ARG A 443 25.92 -10.28 10.10
N TYR A 444 24.65 -10.63 9.98
CA TYR A 444 23.97 -11.57 10.86
C TYR A 444 23.51 -12.81 10.11
N SER A 445 23.70 -13.98 10.73
CA SER A 445 23.31 -15.27 10.17
C SER A 445 21.79 -15.44 9.99
N ALA A 446 20.98 -14.62 10.65
CA ALA A 446 19.52 -14.59 10.52
C ALA A 446 18.98 -13.20 10.86
N VAL A 447 17.98 -12.73 10.10
CA VAL A 447 17.32 -11.44 10.31
C VAL A 447 15.80 -11.63 10.23
N LEU A 448 15.09 -11.19 11.27
CA LEU A 448 13.63 -11.16 11.30
C LEU A 448 13.14 -9.79 10.80
N VAL A 449 12.28 -9.79 9.79
CA VAL A 449 11.67 -8.58 9.23
C VAL A 449 10.18 -8.61 9.48
N GLN A 450 9.66 -7.63 10.23
CA GLN A 450 8.25 -7.46 10.51
C GLN A 450 7.77 -6.11 9.96
N GLY A 451 6.58 -6.10 9.35
CA GLY A 451 5.97 -4.85 8.87
C GLY A 451 4.46 -5.01 8.60
N PRO A 452 3.67 -3.93 8.68
CA PRO A 452 2.24 -3.91 8.33
C PRO A 452 1.95 -4.42 6.89
N PRO A 453 0.72 -4.84 6.57
CA PRO A 453 0.35 -5.16 5.19
C PRO A 453 0.58 -3.95 4.26
N GLY A 454 1.07 -4.18 3.05
CA GLY A 454 1.35 -3.12 2.06
C GLY A 454 2.72 -2.45 2.15
N THR A 455 3.54 -2.71 3.18
CA THR A 455 4.86 -2.05 3.36
C THR A 455 6.00 -2.61 2.50
N GLY A 456 5.69 -3.13 1.31
CA GLY A 456 6.71 -3.54 0.34
C GLY A 456 7.52 -4.79 0.71
N LYS A 457 7.08 -5.67 1.62
CA LYS A 457 7.83 -6.91 1.99
C LYS A 457 8.22 -7.76 0.78
N THR A 458 7.29 -8.02 -0.13
CA THR A 458 7.57 -8.75 -1.39
C THR A 458 8.59 -8.02 -2.26
N HIS A 459 8.57 -6.68 -2.25
CA HIS A 459 9.56 -5.85 -2.93
C HIS A 459 10.95 -6.04 -2.29
N THR A 460 11.03 -6.02 -0.96
CA THR A 460 12.26 -6.28 -0.21
C THR A 460 12.83 -7.65 -0.54
N ILE A 461 12.00 -8.69 -0.61
CA ILE A 461 12.43 -10.05 -0.99
C ILE A 461 13.05 -10.04 -2.40
N ALA A 462 12.40 -9.43 -3.39
CA ALA A 462 12.93 -9.35 -4.76
C ALA A 462 14.26 -8.57 -4.84
N ASN A 463 14.41 -7.53 -4.01
CA ASN A 463 15.64 -6.75 -3.90
C ASN A 463 16.79 -7.59 -3.31
N LEU A 464 16.52 -8.35 -2.24
CA LEU A 464 17.49 -9.26 -1.63
C LEU A 464 17.89 -10.39 -2.58
N ILE A 465 16.93 -10.95 -3.34
CA ILE A 465 17.24 -11.98 -4.35
C ILE A 465 18.21 -11.41 -5.39
N GLY A 466 17.94 -10.20 -5.91
CA GLY A 466 18.85 -9.53 -6.84
C GLY A 466 20.26 -9.34 -6.26
N HIS A 467 20.35 -8.94 -4.99
CA HIS A 467 21.62 -8.76 -4.30
C HIS A 467 22.40 -10.06 -4.17
N PHE A 468 21.79 -11.14 -3.68
CA PHE A 468 22.49 -12.42 -3.49
C PHE A 468 22.84 -13.10 -4.82
N LEU A 469 22.01 -12.94 -5.86
CA LEU A 469 22.35 -13.41 -7.20
C LEU A 469 23.57 -12.68 -7.76
N SER A 470 23.69 -11.37 -7.51
CA SER A 470 24.87 -10.59 -7.94
C SER A 470 26.18 -11.05 -7.27
N GLN A 471 26.08 -11.75 -6.14
CA GLN A 471 27.21 -12.37 -5.43
C GLN A 471 27.44 -13.84 -5.85
N GLY A 472 26.63 -14.38 -6.76
CA GLY A 472 26.71 -15.78 -7.18
C GLY A 472 26.16 -16.79 -6.17
N LYS A 473 25.36 -16.35 -5.18
CA LYS A 473 24.75 -17.25 -4.19
C LYS A 473 23.53 -17.98 -4.77
N SER A 474 23.32 -19.24 -4.37
CA SER A 474 22.07 -19.96 -4.60
C SER A 474 21.03 -19.57 -3.55
N ILE A 475 19.77 -19.46 -3.95
CA ILE A 475 18.70 -18.86 -3.12
C ILE A 475 17.48 -19.76 -3.15
N LEU A 476 16.99 -20.13 -1.98
CA LEU A 476 15.70 -20.80 -1.80
C LEU A 476 14.71 -19.81 -1.16
N VAL A 477 13.59 -19.58 -1.84
CA VAL A 477 12.49 -18.75 -1.33
C VAL A 477 11.33 -19.66 -0.99
N THR A 478 10.91 -19.65 0.27
CA THR A 478 9.76 -20.43 0.75
C THR A 478 8.62 -19.50 1.18
N SER A 479 7.39 -19.95 0.98
CA SER A 479 6.18 -19.25 1.43
C SER A 479 5.11 -20.27 1.80
N TYR A 480 4.12 -19.84 2.59
CA TYR A 480 2.98 -20.68 2.94
C TYR A 480 1.98 -20.87 1.77
N THR A 481 2.02 -20.01 0.74
CA THR A 481 1.11 -20.09 -0.40
C THR A 481 1.86 -19.93 -1.71
N ALA A 482 1.57 -20.76 -2.72
CA ALA A 482 2.11 -20.63 -4.08
C ALA A 482 1.89 -19.22 -4.67
N LYS A 483 0.72 -18.60 -4.41
CA LYS A 483 0.42 -17.26 -4.93
C LYS A 483 1.45 -16.21 -4.48
N ALA A 484 1.92 -16.28 -3.24
CA ALA A 484 2.94 -15.37 -2.75
C ALA A 484 4.28 -15.53 -3.49
N LEU A 485 4.65 -16.77 -3.85
CA LEU A 485 5.84 -17.05 -4.65
C LEU A 485 5.69 -16.49 -6.08
N SER A 486 4.54 -16.68 -6.72
CA SER A 486 4.26 -16.11 -8.05
C SER A 486 4.39 -14.57 -8.03
N VAL A 487 3.87 -13.92 -6.98
CA VAL A 487 3.99 -12.46 -6.83
C VAL A 487 5.46 -12.03 -6.65
N VAL A 488 6.28 -12.79 -5.92
CA VAL A 488 7.73 -12.52 -5.83
C VAL A 488 8.39 -12.66 -7.21
N GLN A 489 8.10 -13.73 -7.95
CA GLN A 489 8.63 -13.97 -9.29
C GLN A 489 8.20 -12.86 -10.29
N GLU A 490 6.97 -12.38 -10.20
CA GLU A 490 6.48 -11.24 -10.99
C GLU A 490 7.24 -9.94 -10.68
N LYS A 491 7.71 -9.77 -9.43
CA LYS A 491 8.55 -8.62 -9.06
C LYS A 491 9.98 -8.74 -9.57
N MET A 492 10.45 -9.92 -9.95
CA MET A 492 11.79 -10.09 -10.53
C MET A 492 11.87 -9.50 -11.95
N PRO A 493 13.01 -8.89 -12.32
CA PRO A 493 13.30 -8.48 -13.71
C PRO A 493 13.15 -9.63 -14.69
N LYS A 494 12.65 -9.34 -15.91
CA LYS A 494 12.40 -10.35 -16.96
C LYS A 494 13.66 -11.17 -17.29
N SER A 495 14.83 -10.52 -17.29
CA SER A 495 16.12 -11.15 -17.61
C SER A 495 16.54 -12.26 -16.66
N ILE A 496 16.10 -12.22 -15.39
CA ILE A 496 16.46 -13.23 -14.38
C ILE A 496 15.27 -14.09 -13.95
N ARG A 497 14.07 -13.83 -14.50
CA ARG A 497 12.86 -14.60 -14.18
C ARG A 497 12.96 -16.05 -14.63
N ASN A 498 13.62 -16.30 -15.76
CA ASN A 498 13.85 -17.65 -16.30
C ASN A 498 14.83 -18.47 -15.44
N LEU A 499 15.53 -17.86 -14.48
CA LEU A 499 16.38 -18.55 -13.50
C LEU A 499 15.59 -19.00 -12.27
N CYS A 500 14.33 -18.57 -12.13
CA CYS A 500 13.48 -18.90 -10.99
C CYS A 500 12.70 -20.19 -11.28
N VAL A 501 13.15 -21.32 -10.72
CA VAL A 501 12.40 -22.58 -10.75
C VAL A 501 11.40 -22.58 -9.59
N THR A 502 10.11 -22.69 -9.91
CA THR A 502 9.05 -22.82 -8.89
C THR A 502 8.66 -24.29 -8.77
N VAL A 503 8.86 -24.88 -7.60
CA VAL A 503 8.54 -26.31 -7.33
C VAL A 503 7.06 -26.52 -7.00
N ALA A 504 6.31 -25.46 -6.72
CA ALA A 504 4.90 -25.52 -6.35
C ALA A 504 3.96 -25.55 -7.58
N GLY A 505 3.22 -26.65 -7.75
CA GLY A 505 1.96 -26.70 -8.51
C GLY A 505 2.02 -26.92 -10.02
N GLU A 506 3.12 -26.62 -10.72
CA GLU A 506 3.21 -26.76 -12.19
C GLU A 506 3.94 -28.03 -12.69
N GLY A 507 4.39 -28.92 -11.80
CA GLY A 507 5.18 -30.10 -12.19
C GLY A 507 6.47 -29.74 -12.92
N ASN A 508 6.89 -30.55 -13.89
CA ASN A 508 8.12 -30.34 -14.67
C ASN A 508 8.05 -29.14 -15.62
N LYS A 509 6.86 -28.60 -15.93
CA LYS A 509 6.69 -27.50 -16.90
C LYS A 509 7.40 -26.21 -16.50
N ALA A 510 7.47 -25.90 -15.20
CA ALA A 510 8.20 -24.72 -14.72
C ALA A 510 9.72 -24.88 -14.90
N MET A 511 10.22 -26.12 -14.75
CA MET A 511 11.63 -26.46 -15.01
C MET A 511 11.93 -26.38 -16.51
N GLU A 512 11.08 -26.95 -17.37
CA GLU A 512 11.21 -26.88 -18.83
C GLU A 512 11.32 -25.43 -19.31
N ARG A 513 10.38 -24.56 -18.90
CA ARG A 513 10.42 -23.13 -19.22
C ARG A 513 11.71 -22.45 -18.77
N SER A 514 12.25 -22.85 -17.62
CA SER A 514 13.52 -22.33 -17.11
C SER A 514 14.68 -22.77 -17.99
N VAL A 515 14.75 -24.06 -18.34
CA VAL A 515 15.78 -24.66 -19.19
C VAL A 515 15.75 -24.05 -20.59
N ASP A 516 14.57 -23.93 -21.19
CA ASP A 516 14.37 -23.30 -22.50
C ASP A 516 14.84 -21.84 -22.46
N GLY A 517 14.43 -21.11 -21.41
CA GLY A 517 14.80 -19.72 -21.22
C GLY A 517 16.30 -19.50 -21.00
N ILE A 518 16.98 -20.41 -20.32
CA ILE A 518 18.44 -20.39 -20.14
C ILE A 518 19.15 -20.71 -21.46
N SER A 519 18.68 -21.73 -22.17
CA SER A 519 19.25 -22.17 -23.45
C SER A 519 19.17 -21.07 -24.51
N GLU A 520 18.01 -20.43 -24.63
CA GLU A 520 17.80 -19.29 -25.53
C GLU A 520 18.74 -18.12 -25.16
N PHE A 521 18.88 -17.82 -23.87
CA PHE A 521 19.77 -16.75 -23.41
C PHE A 521 21.25 -17.04 -23.73
N MET A 522 21.69 -18.29 -23.51
CA MET A 522 23.04 -18.76 -23.85
C MET A 522 23.31 -18.80 -25.36
N ALA A 523 22.28 -19.04 -26.18
CA ALA A 523 22.41 -19.00 -27.64
C ALA A 523 22.65 -17.58 -28.17
N GLN A 524 22.08 -16.57 -27.50
CA GLN A 524 22.15 -15.17 -27.94
C GLN A 524 23.35 -14.39 -27.38
N HIS A 525 24.03 -14.88 -26.34
CA HIS A 525 25.05 -14.11 -25.62
C HIS A 525 26.28 -14.95 -25.31
N THR A 526 27.46 -14.33 -25.39
CA THR A 526 28.73 -14.97 -25.00
C THR A 526 29.18 -14.53 -23.62
N ALA A 527 29.96 -15.38 -22.94
CA ALA A 527 30.51 -15.05 -21.62
C ALA A 527 31.41 -13.80 -21.66
N ASP A 528 32.20 -13.64 -22.72
CA ASP A 528 33.11 -12.50 -22.89
C ASP A 528 32.35 -11.18 -23.07
N GLU A 529 31.28 -11.17 -23.87
CA GLU A 529 30.42 -10.00 -24.05
C GLU A 529 29.75 -9.60 -22.73
N MET A 530 29.25 -10.57 -21.97
CA MET A 530 28.67 -10.31 -20.65
C MET A 530 29.72 -9.74 -19.68
N ALA A 531 30.93 -10.29 -19.66
CA ALA A 531 32.01 -9.80 -18.81
C ALA A 531 32.40 -8.36 -19.14
N GLN A 532 32.48 -8.01 -20.43
CA GLN A 532 32.71 -6.63 -20.87
C GLN A 532 31.58 -5.70 -20.43
N ARG A 533 30.33 -6.13 -20.55
CA ARG A 533 29.16 -5.35 -20.14
C ARG A 533 29.08 -5.15 -18.63
N ILE A 534 29.47 -6.15 -17.84
CA ILE A 534 29.59 -6.02 -16.39
C ILE A 534 30.63 -4.95 -16.06
N LYS A 535 31.81 -5.01 -16.69
CA LYS A 535 32.88 -4.03 -16.47
C LYS A 535 32.45 -2.61 -16.82
N SER A 536 31.86 -2.40 -18.00
CA SER A 536 31.39 -1.06 -18.41
C SER A 536 30.31 -0.51 -17.48
N SER A 537 29.35 -1.36 -17.08
CA SER A 537 28.28 -0.97 -16.14
C SER A 537 28.82 -0.64 -14.74
N GLN A 538 29.86 -1.34 -14.27
CA GLN A 538 30.53 -1.05 -13.00
C GLN A 538 31.27 0.29 -13.05
N GLU A 539 31.97 0.58 -14.15
CA GLU A 539 32.66 1.86 -14.35
C GLU A 539 31.67 3.03 -14.42
N GLU A 540 30.57 2.88 -15.18
CA GLU A 540 29.50 3.86 -15.26
C GLU A 540 28.87 4.12 -13.88
N ARG A 541 28.52 3.06 -13.14
CA ARG A 541 27.97 3.17 -11.78
C ARG A 541 28.92 3.91 -10.85
N LYS A 542 30.22 3.61 -10.90
CA LYS A 542 31.23 4.28 -10.08
C LYS A 542 31.30 5.78 -10.39
N ASN A 543 31.24 6.15 -11.67
CA ASN A 543 31.23 7.55 -12.11
C ASN A 543 29.97 8.29 -11.63
N ILE A 544 28.79 7.67 -11.75
CA ILE A 544 27.53 8.24 -11.27
C ILE A 544 27.59 8.44 -9.75
N LEU A 545 27.99 7.43 -8.97
CA LEU A 545 28.11 7.55 -7.52
C LEU A 545 29.09 8.66 -7.10
N LYS A 546 30.19 8.83 -7.83
CA LYS A 546 31.15 9.92 -7.60
C LYS A 546 30.50 11.29 -7.83
N GLN A 547 29.86 11.49 -8.99
CA GLN A 547 29.17 12.75 -9.30
C GLN A 547 28.09 13.08 -8.26
N LEU A 548 27.35 12.06 -7.83
CA LEU A 548 26.28 12.19 -6.86
C LEU A 548 26.83 12.61 -5.49
N ASN A 549 27.93 12.01 -5.05
CA ASN A 549 28.64 12.44 -3.84
C ASN A 549 29.18 13.86 -3.95
N ASP A 550 29.75 14.26 -5.08
CA ASP A 550 30.27 15.62 -5.29
C ASP A 550 29.14 16.66 -5.21
N VAL A 551 27.97 16.37 -5.81
CA VAL A 551 26.79 17.23 -5.74
C VAL A 551 26.23 17.30 -4.31
N ARG A 552 26.14 16.16 -3.61
CA ARG A 552 25.68 16.11 -2.21
C ARG A 552 26.60 16.91 -1.28
N LYS A 553 27.92 16.83 -1.46
CA LYS A 553 28.88 17.65 -0.72
C LYS A 553 28.65 19.14 -0.94
N LYS A 554 28.43 19.56 -2.20
CA LYS A 554 28.12 20.95 -2.51
C LYS A 554 26.82 21.40 -1.84
N LEU A 555 25.76 20.59 -1.90
CA LEU A 555 24.49 20.89 -1.24
C LEU A 555 24.64 21.01 0.28
N TYR A 556 25.34 20.06 0.90
CA TYR A 556 25.63 20.11 2.33
C TYR A 556 26.44 21.37 2.70
N GLN A 557 27.45 21.74 1.92
CA GLN A 557 28.24 22.95 2.16
C GLN A 557 27.39 24.22 2.05
N ILE A 558 26.50 24.31 1.06
CA ILE A 558 25.58 25.44 0.88
C ILE A 558 24.66 25.52 2.10
N HIS A 559 24.03 24.41 2.48
CA HIS A 559 23.11 24.41 3.61
C HIS A 559 23.82 24.68 4.93
N TYR A 560 24.99 24.08 5.16
CA TYR A 560 25.81 24.35 6.33
C TYR A 560 26.25 25.82 6.38
N SER A 561 26.49 26.48 5.25
CA SER A 561 26.85 27.90 5.23
C SER A 561 25.73 28.83 5.72
N GLU A 562 24.47 28.41 5.60
CA GLU A 562 23.30 29.14 6.15
C GLU A 562 23.23 29.03 7.68
N PHE A 563 23.77 27.95 8.25
CA PHE A 563 23.74 27.68 9.69
C PHE A 563 25.09 27.81 10.38
N LYS A 564 26.16 28.11 9.63
CA LYS A 564 27.52 28.14 10.16
C LYS A 564 27.58 29.18 11.29
N PRO A 565 27.88 28.77 12.53
CA PRO A 565 27.91 29.70 13.64
C PRO A 565 29.05 30.70 13.46
N ILE A 566 28.76 31.95 13.79
CA ILE A 566 29.72 33.04 13.86
C ILE A 566 30.28 33.02 15.27
N VAL A 567 31.58 32.77 15.39
CA VAL A 567 32.28 32.78 16.68
C VAL A 567 32.69 34.22 16.99
N PHE A 568 32.17 34.76 18.09
CA PHE A 568 32.52 36.09 18.59
C PHE A 568 32.74 36.02 20.10
N ASP A 569 33.91 36.50 20.54
CA ASP A 569 34.32 36.50 21.95
C ASP A 569 34.22 35.11 22.63
N GLY A 570 34.64 34.06 21.92
CA GLY A 570 34.60 32.68 22.41
C GLY A 570 33.21 32.03 22.48
N ASN A 571 32.14 32.77 22.13
CA ASN A 571 30.78 32.26 22.07
C ASN A 571 30.34 32.02 20.62
N GLU A 572 29.54 30.98 20.40
CA GLU A 572 28.99 30.61 19.09
C GLU A 572 27.59 31.20 18.91
N TYR A 573 27.38 31.97 17.84
CA TYR A 573 26.08 32.56 17.50
C TYR A 573 25.61 32.10 16.13
N SER A 574 24.32 31.78 15.98
CA SER A 574 23.75 31.51 14.67
C SER A 574 23.71 32.78 13.80
N PRO A 575 23.79 32.68 12.46
CA PRO A 575 23.66 33.83 11.57
C PRO A 575 22.35 34.62 11.79
N LYS A 576 21.28 33.95 12.19
CA LYS A 576 19.99 34.58 12.54
C LYS A 576 20.11 35.47 13.78
N GLU A 577 20.73 34.98 14.85
CA GLU A 577 20.91 35.74 16.09
C GLU A 577 21.80 36.95 15.86
N VAL A 578 22.88 36.80 15.08
CA VAL A 578 23.77 37.91 14.73
C VAL A 578 23.04 38.95 13.87
N ALA A 579 22.27 38.52 12.87
CA ALA A 579 21.49 39.45 12.04
C ALA A 579 20.42 40.21 12.85
N GLU A 580 19.75 39.53 13.79
CA GLU A 580 18.78 40.14 14.69
C GLU A 580 19.45 41.15 15.63
N PHE A 581 20.59 40.80 16.21
CA PHE A 581 21.39 41.68 17.05
C PHE A 581 21.86 42.93 16.30
N VAL A 582 22.46 42.78 15.11
CA VAL A 582 22.93 43.92 14.29
C VAL A 582 21.78 44.83 13.91
N ARG A 583 20.61 44.27 13.55
CA ARG A 583 19.42 45.07 13.21
C ARG A 583 18.90 45.86 14.41
N GLN A 584 18.75 45.22 15.57
CA GLN A 584 18.24 45.85 16.79
C GLN A 584 19.16 46.96 17.29
N ASN A 585 20.48 46.78 17.19
CA ASN A 585 21.47 47.72 17.70
C ASN A 585 22.05 48.66 16.63
N SER A 586 21.45 48.71 15.44
CA SER A 586 21.98 49.45 14.28
C SER A 586 22.13 50.95 14.53
N ALA A 587 21.24 51.57 15.30
CA ALA A 587 21.30 53.00 15.62
C ALA A 587 22.41 53.33 16.64
N GLU A 588 22.63 52.46 17.62
CA GLU A 588 23.62 52.67 18.69
C GLU A 588 25.05 52.31 18.24
N LEU A 589 25.21 51.27 17.42
CA LEU A 589 26.51 50.74 17.00
C LEU A 589 27.05 51.35 15.69
N SER A 590 26.41 52.39 15.15
CA SER A 590 26.83 53.07 13.91
C SER A 590 27.78 54.26 14.15
N TYR A 591 28.72 54.14 15.09
CA TYR A 591 29.65 55.21 15.48
C TYR A 591 30.81 55.43 14.49
N ILE A 592 31.12 54.46 13.63
CA ILE A 592 32.09 54.63 12.52
C ILE A 592 31.32 54.87 11.22
N PRO A 593 31.30 56.11 10.69
CA PRO A 593 30.59 56.40 9.44
C PRO A 593 31.32 55.77 8.24
N GLY A 594 30.59 55.02 7.41
CA GLY A 594 31.14 54.44 6.20
C GLY A 594 30.27 53.33 5.61
N LYS A 595 30.49 53.01 4.33
CA LYS A 595 29.88 51.83 3.70
C LYS A 595 30.76 50.61 3.94
N VAL A 596 30.25 49.63 4.69
CA VAL A 596 30.93 48.35 4.85
C VAL A 596 30.99 47.65 3.50
N LYS A 597 32.20 47.38 3.00
CA LYS A 597 32.41 46.55 1.82
C LYS A 597 32.45 45.09 2.26
N LEU A 598 31.52 44.28 1.74
CA LEU A 598 31.50 42.85 2.03
C LEU A 598 32.82 42.19 1.62
N TYR A 599 33.25 41.20 2.39
CA TYR A 599 34.44 40.37 2.14
C TYR A 599 35.79 41.11 2.14
N HIS A 600 35.85 42.34 2.65
CA HIS A 600 37.09 43.04 2.89
C HIS A 600 37.43 42.99 4.38
N SER A 601 38.71 42.87 4.71
CA SER A 601 39.18 43.03 6.09
C SER A 601 38.85 44.42 6.61
N LEU A 602 38.87 44.58 7.94
CA LEU A 602 38.75 45.90 8.56
C LEU A 602 39.71 46.87 7.85
N PRO A 603 39.26 48.06 7.43
CA PRO A 603 40.08 48.98 6.63
C PRO A 603 41.29 49.56 7.40
N VAL A 604 41.42 49.21 8.68
CA VAL A 604 42.38 49.74 9.64
C VAL A 604 42.99 48.54 10.39
N ALA A 605 44.31 48.52 10.56
CA ALA A 605 44.98 47.49 11.35
C ALA A 605 44.74 47.69 12.87
N LEU A 606 45.01 46.68 13.70
CA LEU A 606 44.63 46.70 15.12
C LEU A 606 45.42 47.76 15.92
N ASP A 607 46.67 47.97 15.53
CA ASP A 607 47.56 49.03 16.01
C ASP A 607 47.09 50.42 15.58
N GLU A 608 46.69 50.57 14.31
CA GLU A 608 46.08 51.81 13.80
C GLU A 608 44.74 52.12 14.50
N LEU A 609 43.94 51.10 14.80
CA LEU A 609 42.69 51.26 15.54
C LEU A 609 42.96 51.67 17.00
N THR A 610 43.96 51.06 17.62
CA THR A 610 44.40 51.43 18.97
C THR A 610 44.93 52.87 18.98
N PHE A 611 45.68 53.26 17.95
CA PHE A 611 46.14 54.63 17.74
C PHE A 611 44.97 55.59 17.57
N LEU A 612 43.96 55.26 16.76
CA LEU A 612 42.76 56.08 16.56
C LEU A 612 41.99 56.32 17.88
N TYR A 613 41.83 55.27 18.70
CA TYR A 613 41.19 55.42 20.00
C TYR A 613 42.05 56.23 20.98
N LYS A 614 43.37 56.08 20.93
CA LYS A 614 44.30 56.85 21.75
C LYS A 614 44.37 58.33 21.31
N SER A 615 44.27 58.61 20.01
CA SER A 615 44.33 59.98 19.48
C SER A 615 43.16 60.83 19.96
N ASN A 616 42.02 60.24 20.33
CA ASN A 616 40.91 60.97 20.97
C ASN A 616 41.30 61.59 22.33
N GLY A 617 42.40 61.14 22.96
CA GLY A 617 42.96 61.74 24.17
C GLY A 617 44.24 62.54 23.95
N ASP A 618 44.96 62.27 22.85
CA ASP A 618 46.23 62.95 22.53
C ASP A 618 46.03 64.23 21.70
N ILE A 619 44.92 64.35 20.96
CA ILE A 619 44.56 65.54 20.18
C ILE A 619 43.51 66.34 20.97
N SER A 620 43.86 67.56 21.36
CA SER A 620 42.92 68.47 22.00
C SER A 620 41.87 68.99 20.99
N PRO A 621 40.67 69.43 21.45
CA PRO A 621 39.68 70.03 20.57
C PRO A 621 40.21 71.24 19.77
N TYR A 622 41.23 71.91 20.29
CA TYR A 622 41.90 73.02 19.62
C TYR A 622 42.79 72.54 18.46
N GLU A 623 43.59 71.49 18.68
CA GLU A 623 44.43 70.90 17.64
C GLU A 623 43.60 70.22 16.55
N GLU A 624 42.46 69.60 16.88
CA GLU A 624 41.55 69.03 15.89
C GLU A 624 40.93 70.12 15.00
N ALA A 625 40.56 71.27 15.59
CA ALA A 625 40.09 72.43 14.84
C ALA A 625 41.18 73.02 13.93
N GLU A 626 42.44 73.04 14.39
CA GLU A 626 43.59 73.45 13.58
C GLU A 626 43.85 72.49 12.42
N LEU A 627 43.85 71.18 12.65
CA LEU A 627 44.05 70.15 11.64
C LEU A 627 42.94 70.12 10.57
N ALA A 628 41.73 70.57 10.92
CA ALA A 628 40.62 70.74 9.99
C ALA A 628 40.79 71.96 9.06
N THR A 629 41.72 72.87 9.34
CA THR A 629 42.02 74.01 8.46
C THR A 629 42.86 73.59 7.26
N SER A 630 42.57 74.16 6.09
CA SER A 630 43.29 73.84 4.86
C SER A 630 44.62 74.60 4.82
N LEU A 631 45.74 73.91 4.56
CA LEU A 631 47.01 74.58 4.26
C LEU A 631 46.84 75.46 3.01
N PRO A 632 47.23 76.74 3.06
CA PRO A 632 47.06 77.63 1.91
C PRO A 632 47.91 77.16 0.72
N SER A 633 47.36 77.29 -0.48
CA SER A 633 48.06 76.92 -1.72
C SER A 633 49.43 77.61 -1.80
N PRO A 634 50.52 76.93 -2.21
CA PRO A 634 51.83 77.57 -2.35
C PRO A 634 51.86 78.75 -3.32
N THR A 635 50.89 78.83 -4.24
CA THR A 635 50.70 79.96 -5.17
C THR A 635 49.99 81.16 -4.55
N ALA A 636 49.38 81.00 -3.37
CA ALA A 636 48.80 82.08 -2.56
C ALA A 636 49.81 82.65 -1.54
N LEU A 637 51.01 82.06 -1.45
CA LEU A 637 52.11 82.62 -0.68
C LEU A 637 52.75 83.78 -1.47
N PRO A 638 53.03 84.93 -0.84
CA PRO A 638 53.58 86.10 -1.52
C PRO A 638 54.94 85.78 -2.14
N SER A 639 55.22 86.34 -3.32
CA SER A 639 56.55 86.24 -3.94
C SER A 639 57.62 86.91 -3.06
N ILE A 640 58.89 86.53 -3.17
CA ILE A 640 59.99 87.09 -2.33
C ILE A 640 59.99 88.62 -2.33
N SER A 641 59.65 89.24 -3.46
CA SER A 641 59.50 90.69 -3.64
C SER A 641 58.34 91.27 -2.84
N GLU A 642 57.17 90.63 -2.89
CA GLU A 642 55.96 91.03 -2.17
C GLU A 642 56.07 90.74 -0.68
N PHE A 643 56.70 89.63 -0.29
CA PHE A 643 56.99 89.32 1.10
C PHE A 643 57.94 90.34 1.71
N LYS A 644 58.98 90.76 0.96
CA LYS A 644 59.88 91.83 1.41
C LYS A 644 59.14 93.16 1.60
N LYS A 645 58.22 93.48 0.69
CA LYS A 645 57.36 94.67 0.79
C LYS A 645 56.40 94.59 1.99
N LEU A 646 55.84 93.40 2.26
CA LEU A 646 55.02 93.12 3.43
C LEU A 646 55.83 93.14 4.73
N CYS A 647 57.10 92.70 4.73
CA CYS A 647 58.00 92.84 5.87
C CYS A 647 58.38 94.31 6.11
N ASP A 648 58.61 95.10 5.07
CA ASP A 648 58.87 96.55 5.19
C ASP A 648 57.60 97.29 5.68
N GLU A 649 56.41 96.89 5.21
CA GLU A 649 55.11 97.39 5.71
C GLU A 649 54.80 96.89 7.13
N PHE A 650 55.26 95.69 7.51
CA PHE A 650 55.15 95.14 8.85
C PHE A 650 56.11 95.83 9.82
N GLU A 651 57.37 96.12 9.46
CA GLU A 651 58.28 96.94 10.28
C GLU A 651 57.77 98.38 10.43
N PHE A 652 57.15 98.94 9.38
CA PHE A 652 56.48 100.24 9.42
C PHE A 652 55.24 100.23 10.34
N ALA A 653 54.45 99.16 10.32
CA ALA A 653 53.29 98.97 11.20
C ALA A 653 53.69 98.62 12.66
N HIS A 654 54.80 97.90 12.86
CA HIS A 654 55.29 97.50 14.18
C HIS A 654 55.92 98.67 14.96
N THR A 655 56.36 99.73 14.25
CA THR A 655 56.90 100.95 14.85
C THR A 655 55.79 101.91 15.36
N TYR A 656 54.52 101.71 14.97
CA TYR A 656 53.42 102.63 15.33
C TYR A 656 52.13 101.97 15.85
N ILE A 657 52.14 100.68 16.15
CA ILE A 657 51.01 99.99 16.77
C ILE A 657 51.46 99.29 18.05
N ALA A 658 51.68 100.09 19.09
CA ALA A 658 51.46 99.68 20.47
C ALA A 658 50.08 100.20 20.88
N PRO A 659 49.12 99.33 21.25
CA PRO A 659 47.97 99.77 22.03
C PRO A 659 48.47 100.31 23.38
N PRO A 660 48.05 101.52 23.77
CA PRO A 660 48.48 102.18 25.00
C PRO A 660 47.96 101.43 26.22
N GLU A 661 48.78 101.36 27.27
CA GLU A 661 48.46 100.71 28.56
C GLU A 661 47.26 101.32 29.30
N ASN A 662 46.51 102.30 28.76
CA ASN A 662 45.38 102.93 29.45
C ASN A 662 44.25 103.41 28.49
N ILE A 663 43.13 102.69 28.47
CA ILE A 663 41.89 102.99 27.68
C ILE A 663 41.08 104.17 28.24
N HIS A 664 41.40 104.65 29.44
CA HIS A 664 40.60 105.70 30.09
C HIS A 664 40.76 107.12 29.50
N GLU A 665 41.79 107.41 28.71
CA GLU A 665 42.01 108.76 28.14
C GLU A 665 41.44 108.97 26.72
N LEU A 666 41.00 107.91 26.02
CA LEU A 666 40.45 108.01 24.67
C LEU A 666 38.95 108.37 24.63
N ILE A 667 38.31 108.47 25.79
CA ILE A 667 36.97 109.05 25.94
C ILE A 667 37.11 110.28 26.84
N GLY A 668 37.53 111.39 26.24
CA GLY A 668 37.44 112.71 26.86
C GLY A 668 35.98 113.03 27.15
N ILE A 669 35.56 112.84 28.40
CA ILE A 669 34.26 113.26 28.90
C ILE A 669 34.42 114.68 29.48
N PRO A 670 33.69 115.69 28.99
CA PRO A 670 33.55 116.95 29.70
C PRO A 670 32.75 116.72 30.99
N ASN A 671 33.36 117.06 32.14
CA ASN A 671 32.77 116.96 33.47
C ASN A 671 31.36 117.57 33.56
N SER A 672 30.31 116.75 33.56
CA SER A 672 28.99 117.13 34.07
C SER A 672 28.20 115.89 34.48
N SER A 673 27.36 116.05 35.51
CA SER A 673 26.61 115.01 36.23
C SER A 673 25.57 114.22 35.41
N GLN A 674 25.44 114.48 34.11
CA GLN A 674 24.61 113.68 33.18
C GLN A 674 25.33 112.44 32.64
N VAL A 675 26.63 112.32 32.86
CA VAL A 675 27.48 111.23 32.39
C VAL A 675 27.17 109.91 33.08
N GLY A 676 26.78 109.94 34.36
CA GLY A 676 26.48 108.72 35.13
C GLY A 676 25.36 107.88 34.52
N PHE A 677 24.34 108.53 33.94
CA PHE A 677 23.20 107.84 33.36
C PHE A 677 23.53 107.14 32.03
N ILE A 678 24.40 107.73 31.21
CA ILE A 678 24.82 107.12 29.93
C ILE A 678 25.82 105.98 30.18
N ILE A 679 26.73 106.15 31.15
CA ILE A 679 27.70 105.11 31.52
C ILE A 679 26.98 103.89 32.12
N ASP A 680 26.06 104.07 33.07
CA ASP A 680 25.38 102.95 33.73
C ASP A 680 24.34 102.26 32.83
N THR A 681 23.71 102.98 31.89
CA THR A 681 22.64 102.38 31.06
C THR A 681 23.17 101.71 29.79
N TYR A 682 24.26 102.20 29.18
CA TYR A 682 24.73 101.71 27.87
C TYR A 682 26.17 101.19 27.87
N ILE A 683 27.05 101.64 28.77
CA ILE A 683 28.48 101.26 28.73
C ILE A 683 28.79 100.13 29.72
N LYS A 684 28.21 100.17 30.93
CA LYS A 684 28.43 99.14 31.95
C LYS A 684 28.03 97.72 31.51
N PRO A 685 26.90 97.52 30.81
CA PRO A 685 26.57 96.19 30.28
C PRO A 685 27.55 95.72 29.21
N ILE A 686 28.09 96.63 28.38
CA ILE A 686 29.07 96.32 27.33
C ILE A 686 30.42 95.93 27.94
N SER A 687 30.81 96.55 29.07
CA SER A 687 32.04 96.20 29.78
C SER A 687 31.96 94.91 30.59
N GLU A 688 30.75 94.43 30.92
CA GLU A 688 30.53 93.18 31.67
C GLU A 688 30.17 91.99 30.77
N THR A 689 29.94 92.19 29.47
CA THR A 689 29.81 91.11 28.47
C THR A 689 31.14 90.78 27.81
N ASP A 690 31.29 89.51 27.36
CA ASP A 690 32.50 88.92 26.79
C ASP A 690 33.04 89.64 25.52
N GLY A 691 33.62 90.83 25.63
CA GLY A 691 34.51 91.50 24.67
C GLY A 691 33.94 91.89 23.30
N TRP A 692 33.09 91.08 22.67
CA TRP A 692 32.58 91.25 21.32
C TRP A 692 31.58 92.40 21.20
N ALA A 693 30.83 92.68 22.26
CA ALA A 693 29.89 93.81 22.30
C ALA A 693 30.62 95.16 22.18
N ALA A 694 31.82 95.28 22.76
CA ALA A 694 32.64 96.49 22.67
C ALA A 694 33.21 96.68 21.24
N LEU A 695 33.58 95.60 20.58
CA LEU A 695 34.02 95.59 19.19
C LEU A 695 32.88 95.97 18.23
N ALA A 696 31.69 95.39 18.40
CA ALA A 696 30.52 95.73 17.59
C ALA A 696 30.13 97.21 17.73
N ALA A 697 30.27 97.80 18.93
CA ALA A 697 30.03 99.22 19.16
C ALA A 697 31.10 100.11 18.50
N ALA A 698 32.38 99.72 18.56
CA ALA A 698 33.49 100.43 17.92
C ALA A 698 33.38 100.41 16.38
N ASP A 699 33.09 99.25 15.81
CA ASP A 699 32.88 99.04 14.37
C ASP A 699 31.62 99.75 13.87
N GLY A 700 30.56 99.74 14.68
CA GLY A 700 29.33 100.48 14.40
C GLY A 700 29.55 101.98 14.29
N LYS A 701 30.45 102.56 15.10
CA LYS A 701 30.81 103.99 15.06
C LYS A 701 31.64 104.34 13.82
N GLN A 702 32.54 103.47 13.38
CA GLN A 702 33.30 103.66 12.14
C GLN A 702 32.37 103.64 10.91
N GLY A 703 31.29 102.86 10.96
CA GLY A 703 30.26 102.82 9.92
C GLY A 703 30.75 102.19 8.60
N GLY A 704 29.89 102.17 7.59
CA GLY A 704 30.18 101.56 6.30
C GLY A 704 30.28 100.03 6.38
N GLY A 705 31.28 99.43 5.71
CA GLY A 705 31.40 97.98 5.53
C GLY A 705 31.51 97.19 6.85
N TYR A 706 32.09 97.78 7.90
CA TYR A 706 32.23 97.14 9.20
C TYR A 706 30.86 96.95 9.89
N ARG A 707 29.96 97.95 9.82
CA ARG A 707 28.59 97.81 10.32
C ARG A 707 27.77 96.82 9.48
N GLN A 708 27.93 96.83 8.16
CA GLN A 708 27.21 95.92 7.26
C GLN A 708 27.55 94.44 7.53
N LEU A 709 28.75 94.13 8.03
CA LEU A 709 29.12 92.78 8.43
C LEU A 709 28.33 92.31 9.64
N TRP A 710 28.17 93.17 10.66
CA TRP A 710 27.36 92.87 11.83
C TRP A 710 25.86 92.78 11.49
N GLU A 711 25.34 93.67 10.65
CA GLU A 711 23.94 93.60 10.18
C GLU A 711 23.69 92.35 9.32
N LYS A 712 24.67 91.93 8.51
CA LYS A 712 24.59 90.69 7.74
C LYS A 712 24.65 89.45 8.63
N LEU A 713 25.44 89.48 9.70
CA LEU A 713 25.46 88.41 10.70
C LEU A 713 24.10 88.29 11.39
N CYS A 714 23.50 89.40 11.83
CA CYS A 714 22.15 89.41 12.39
C CYS A 714 21.12 88.82 11.41
N SER A 715 21.14 89.25 10.14
CA SER A 715 20.23 88.71 9.11
C SER A 715 20.43 87.21 8.85
N LEU A 716 21.66 86.70 8.93
CA LEU A 716 21.95 85.27 8.77
C LEU A 716 21.47 84.45 9.98
N ILE A 717 21.60 85.00 11.19
CA ILE A 717 21.08 84.37 12.40
C ILE A 717 19.55 84.31 12.36
N GLU A 718 18.88 85.40 11.95
CA GLU A 718 17.42 85.42 11.77
C GLU A 718 16.97 84.41 10.71
N LYS A 719 17.62 84.37 9.55
CA LYS A 719 17.31 83.36 8.52
C LYS A 719 17.54 81.93 8.96
N ALA A 720 18.57 81.68 9.79
CA ALA A 720 18.82 80.36 10.35
C ALA A 720 17.77 79.97 11.39
N ALA A 721 17.30 80.93 12.20
CA ALA A 721 16.22 80.73 13.15
C ALA A 721 14.88 80.48 12.45
N ASP A 722 14.56 81.25 11.41
CA ASP A 722 13.35 81.07 10.60
C ASP A 722 13.39 79.72 9.86
N PHE A 723 14.52 79.38 9.24
CA PHE A 723 14.70 78.06 8.60
C PHE A 723 14.58 76.91 9.61
N SER A 724 15.10 77.08 10.83
CA SER A 724 14.91 76.10 11.90
C SER A 724 13.42 75.97 12.24
N ASN A 725 12.72 77.08 12.47
CA ASN A 725 11.30 77.08 12.82
C ASN A 725 10.41 76.46 11.72
N ASP A 726 10.66 76.78 10.46
CA ASP A 726 9.92 76.24 9.30
C ASP A 726 10.14 74.73 9.09
N ASN A 727 11.20 74.16 9.67
CA ASN A 727 11.57 72.75 9.49
C ASN A 727 11.50 71.92 10.78
N ILE A 728 11.01 72.49 11.90
CA ILE A 728 10.79 71.75 13.16
C ILE A 728 9.82 70.56 12.95
N GLU A 729 8.79 70.76 12.15
CA GLU A 729 7.78 69.71 11.85
C GLU A 729 8.38 68.54 11.05
N LEU A 730 9.32 68.83 10.15
CA LEU A 730 10.03 67.86 9.32
C LEU A 730 11.12 67.10 10.10
N LEU A 731 11.74 67.76 11.09
CA LEU A 731 12.78 67.18 11.92
C LEU A 731 12.20 66.26 13.00
N TRP A 732 11.11 66.65 13.66
CA TRP A 732 10.58 65.93 14.83
C TRP A 732 9.22 65.26 14.57
N GLY A 733 8.62 65.46 13.40
CA GLY A 733 7.31 64.89 13.04
C GLY A 733 6.14 65.46 13.86
N LYS A 734 6.36 66.56 14.59
CA LYS A 734 5.36 67.24 15.42
C LYS A 734 5.48 68.76 15.26
N GLU A 735 4.36 69.46 15.10
CA GLU A 735 4.26 70.92 15.07
C GLU A 735 4.26 71.46 16.50
N ILE A 736 5.18 72.36 16.85
CA ILE A 736 5.25 72.95 18.21
C ILE A 736 4.90 74.43 18.11
N GLN A 737 3.84 74.84 18.77
CA GLN A 737 3.39 76.23 18.85
C GLN A 737 3.58 76.73 20.28
N ILE A 738 4.38 77.78 20.45
CA ILE A 738 4.64 78.44 21.73
C ILE A 738 4.11 79.87 21.64
N ASP A 739 3.31 80.29 22.62
CA ASP A 739 2.87 81.68 22.72
C ASP A 739 4.08 82.60 22.98
N ASN A 740 4.28 83.58 22.10
CA ASN A 740 5.40 84.55 22.15
C ASN A 740 5.44 85.37 23.44
N SER A 741 4.37 85.38 24.23
CA SER A 741 4.37 86.00 25.56
C SER A 741 5.13 85.21 26.63
N ILE A 742 5.58 83.98 26.34
CA ILE A 742 6.30 83.11 27.27
C ILE A 742 7.80 83.08 26.93
N PRO A 743 8.69 83.55 27.81
CA PRO A 743 10.13 83.50 27.58
C PRO A 743 10.67 82.07 27.48
N LEU A 744 11.46 81.79 26.44
CA LEU A 744 12.03 80.45 26.18
C LEU A 744 12.84 79.91 27.38
N MET A 745 13.54 80.80 28.09
CA MET A 745 14.34 80.45 29.27
C MET A 745 13.48 79.92 30.42
N GLN A 746 12.24 80.40 30.58
CA GLN A 746 11.31 79.87 31.58
C GLN A 746 10.85 78.45 31.23
N ILE A 747 10.65 78.15 29.94
CA ILE A 747 10.27 76.80 29.49
C ILE A 747 11.42 75.83 29.77
N LEU A 748 12.65 76.21 29.42
CA LEU A 748 13.84 75.38 29.65
C LEU A 748 14.08 75.09 31.13
N ASP A 749 13.99 76.11 31.99
CA ASP A 749 14.19 75.95 33.45
C ASP A 749 13.14 75.02 34.10
N LYS A 750 11.89 75.06 33.61
CA LYS A 750 10.80 74.23 34.18
C LYS A 750 10.58 72.89 33.47
N SER A 751 11.25 72.62 32.36
CA SER A 751 11.08 71.40 31.53
C SER A 751 11.27 70.10 32.33
N SER A 752 12.32 70.03 33.15
CA SER A 752 12.62 68.86 34.01
C SER A 752 11.53 68.61 35.06
N LYS A 753 10.98 69.68 35.63
CA LYS A 753 9.88 69.63 36.60
C LYS A 753 8.55 69.26 35.94
N LEU A 754 8.29 69.74 34.72
CA LEU A 754 7.13 69.36 33.90
C LEU A 754 7.14 67.87 33.54
N SER A 755 8.26 67.34 33.04
CA SER A 755 8.42 65.91 32.71
C SER A 755 8.21 65.02 33.95
N SER A 756 8.77 65.44 35.09
CA SER A 756 8.56 64.79 36.39
C SER A 756 7.07 64.75 36.80
N MET A 757 6.30 65.79 36.53
CA MET A 757 4.87 65.83 36.86
C MET A 757 4.07 64.86 36.00
N TYR A 758 4.24 64.89 34.67
CA TYR A 758 3.49 64.02 33.76
C TYR A 758 3.83 62.53 33.93
N SER A 759 5.05 62.19 34.41
CA SER A 759 5.43 60.79 34.66
C SER A 759 4.66 60.16 35.81
N LYS A 760 4.08 60.98 36.69
CA LYS A 760 3.21 60.55 37.79
C LYS A 760 1.71 60.61 37.43
N GLY A 761 1.37 61.01 36.20
CA GLY A 761 0.01 61.22 35.70
C GLY A 761 -0.29 62.69 35.35
N LYS A 762 -1.41 62.97 34.67
CA LYS A 762 -1.77 64.35 34.27
C LYS A 762 -1.84 65.28 35.51
N PRO A 763 -1.21 66.48 35.47
CA PRO A 763 -1.21 67.39 36.60
C PRO A 763 -2.64 67.76 37.02
N SER A 764 -2.95 67.62 38.30
CA SER A 764 -4.27 68.00 38.84
C SER A 764 -4.45 69.53 38.84
N THR A 765 -5.68 70.01 38.73
CA THR A 765 -6.00 71.45 38.78
C THR A 765 -5.56 72.11 40.08
N LEU A 766 -5.48 71.37 41.19
CA LEU A 766 -4.99 71.88 42.48
C LEU A 766 -3.47 72.10 42.46
N SER A 767 -2.70 71.19 41.84
CA SER A 767 -1.24 71.34 41.70
C SER A 767 -0.82 72.52 40.82
N LEU A 768 -1.66 72.90 39.86
CA LEU A 768 -1.40 74.03 38.95
C LEU A 768 -1.72 75.40 39.57
N MET A 769 -2.38 75.46 40.73
CA MET A 769 -2.65 76.74 41.41
C MET A 769 -1.43 77.34 42.11
N PHE A 770 -0.44 76.52 42.45
CA PHE A 770 0.71 76.93 43.26
C PHE A 770 1.95 77.35 42.44
N ASP A 771 1.94 77.15 41.11
CA ASP A 771 3.04 77.52 40.22
C ASP A 771 2.48 78.16 38.94
N LYS A 772 2.42 79.50 38.93
CA LYS A 772 1.80 80.27 37.84
C LYS A 772 2.57 80.11 36.52
N ASP A 773 3.88 79.94 36.58
CA ASP A 773 4.72 79.82 35.39
C ASP A 773 4.49 78.49 34.69
N ILE A 774 4.42 77.39 35.44
CA ILE A 774 4.06 76.06 34.88
C ILE A 774 2.65 76.08 34.29
N LYS A 775 1.70 76.75 34.96
CA LYS A 775 0.34 76.89 34.45
C LYS A 775 0.29 77.70 33.14
N ASN A 776 1.09 78.76 33.01
CA ASN A 776 1.18 79.54 31.77
C ASN A 776 1.81 78.72 30.64
N ILE A 777 2.87 77.96 30.93
CA ILE A 777 3.55 77.09 29.95
C ILE A 777 2.59 76.00 29.42
N ILE A 778 1.87 75.29 30.29
CA ILE A 778 0.93 74.23 29.86
C ILE A 778 -0.19 74.79 28.97
N ASN A 779 -0.63 76.02 29.20
CA ASN A 779 -1.69 76.65 28.41
C ASN A 779 -1.18 77.30 27.11
N GLY A 780 0.07 77.79 27.10
CA GLY A 780 0.65 78.53 25.98
C GLY A 780 1.51 77.69 25.04
N VAL A 781 1.83 76.44 25.39
CA VAL A 781 2.55 75.50 24.52
C VAL A 781 1.60 74.41 24.02
N LYS A 782 1.55 74.26 22.70
CA LYS A 782 0.77 73.22 22.02
C LYS A 782 1.66 72.40 21.10
N ILE A 783 1.39 71.11 21.05
CA ILE A 783 2.05 70.17 20.15
C ILE A 783 0.98 69.53 19.25
N ASN A 784 1.15 69.65 17.93
CA ASN A 784 0.17 69.29 16.90
C ASN A 784 -1.22 69.93 17.13
N GLY A 785 -1.24 71.16 17.65
CA GLY A 785 -2.47 71.88 17.99
C GLY A 785 -3.14 71.47 19.31
N PHE A 786 -2.62 70.46 20.03
CA PHE A 786 -3.16 69.99 21.31
C PHE A 786 -2.30 70.45 22.50
N PRO A 787 -2.90 70.67 23.69
CA PRO A 787 -2.15 71.00 24.90
C PRO A 787 -1.32 69.81 25.40
N LEU A 788 -0.22 70.11 26.10
CA LEU A 788 0.70 69.11 26.66
C LEU A 788 -0.06 68.01 27.43
N SER A 789 0.13 66.75 27.04
CA SER A 789 -0.73 65.67 27.50
C SER A 789 0.00 64.45 28.08
N SER A 790 1.29 64.31 27.77
CA SER A 790 2.11 63.16 28.13
C SER A 790 3.51 63.60 28.57
N VAL A 791 4.33 62.66 29.05
CA VAL A 791 5.75 62.90 29.39
C VAL A 791 6.61 63.14 28.14
N GLN A 792 6.15 62.60 27.02
CA GLN A 792 6.83 62.67 25.74
C GLN A 792 6.51 63.97 24.97
N ASP A 793 5.51 64.71 25.45
CA ASP A 793 5.25 66.10 25.08
C ASP A 793 5.99 67.01 26.07
#